data_AF-A0A328SL24-F1
#
_entry.id   AF-A0A328SL24-F1
#
_cell.length_a   1.000
_cell.length_b   1.000
_cell.length_c   1.000
_cell.angle_alpha   90.00
_cell.angle_beta   90.00
_cell.angle_gamma   90.00
#
_symmetry.space_group_name_H-M   'P 1'
#
loop_
_entity.id
_entity.type
_entity.pdbx_description
1 polymer ?
#
loop_
_entity_poly.entity_id
_entity_poly.type
_entity_poly.pdbx_seq_one_letter_code
_entity_poly.pdbx_strand_id
1 'polypeptide(L)'
;MKYDQEKEKTLHEVPINEMINFNENDEDIKVSVIIPVYNVEEYLDECISSVLNQSLQDIEIICVNDGSTDNSLNILKSYADKDKRIRIVDKDNAGYGHSMNIGMDLASGEYIGIVESDDYVLPEMFEYLYSYAKEYDLDFVKSNFNRFYGENEDITKQFNKIAFEDNNYNIILKPSENKECFRFIMNTWSGIYKTNFLRKYNIRHHETSGASFQDNGFWFKANIYAEKTMYLPEAYYMNRRDNPNSSVNDEKKVYCANKEFKLIYDYLDENNLKDEFLDVYNLKRFHNYMFTLERIHPKYRKEYIKAISDEFKQSKEKNEIKSDFYSVLNCNEIRWILENPEDYYYQVWHNRYKVSVILPVYNMERYLSKCLDTLLNQSLRDIEIICINDGSKDDSLKILKKYQSKDKRIKIINQKNQGAGVARNKGMELATGEYISFLDADDFFDVNMLKHSYEKSKENNADICIFEAFLFDNITQNYDICTFNVKKEFLPKQNVFNRTHVSSNIFKNIMGWPWDKLYKRSFIESNHLKFQEQRTTNDMYFVYISLIKASRICILEEALVYQRRNVPTSLSSTRELSWDCFYHALMKIKEELIKMNIYDEYKQDFVNYALVSCLWNFNSLKEPSARKLFHKLRSGWFSSLDILGHDEDYFENKYDYKQLCDIMALPEDDYNAYYDYQINLWKTKGDYNYRHNIKNIPIDINEHEQLTVNEMISKLEWYRNKLNEMKKGI
;
A
#
# COMPACT_ATOMS: atom_id res chain seq x y z
N MET A 1 11.30 48.04 -19.97
CA MET A 1 12.74 47.89 -20.26
C MET A 1 13.19 46.43 -20.25
N LYS A 2 13.24 45.69 -19.13
CA LYS A 2 13.65 44.27 -19.14
C LYS A 2 12.67 43.38 -19.93
N TYR A 3 11.36 43.54 -19.70
CA TYR A 3 10.33 42.81 -20.44
C TYR A 3 10.41 43.03 -21.95
N ASP A 4 10.49 44.29 -22.39
CA ASP A 4 10.54 44.62 -23.82
C ASP A 4 11.79 44.05 -24.50
N GLN A 5 12.94 44.05 -23.80
CA GLN A 5 14.17 43.43 -24.31
C GLN A 5 14.06 41.91 -24.46
N GLU A 6 13.46 41.24 -23.47
CA GLU A 6 13.23 39.79 -23.55
C GLU A 6 12.17 39.44 -24.59
N LYS A 7 11.09 40.22 -24.71
CA LYS A 7 10.09 40.11 -25.78
C LYS A 7 10.72 40.22 -27.17
N GLU A 8 11.54 41.24 -27.40
CA GLU A 8 12.24 41.42 -28.68
C GLU A 8 13.17 40.23 -28.97
N LYS A 9 13.87 39.71 -27.94
CA LYS A 9 14.70 38.52 -28.08
C LYS A 9 13.87 37.28 -28.47
N THR A 10 12.79 37.01 -27.75
CA THR A 10 11.90 35.86 -27.99
C THR A 10 11.33 35.90 -29.41
N LEU A 11 10.81 37.05 -29.86
CA LEU A 11 10.20 37.21 -31.18
C LEU A 11 11.18 37.00 -32.35
N HIS A 12 12.48 37.20 -32.13
CA HIS A 12 13.52 37.08 -33.16
C HIS A 12 14.39 35.82 -33.02
N GLU A 13 14.14 34.96 -32.03
CA GLU A 13 14.95 33.76 -31.80
C GLU A 13 14.74 32.71 -32.90
N VAL A 14 13.49 32.55 -33.37
CA VAL A 14 13.14 31.68 -34.50
C VAL A 14 12.25 32.42 -35.50
N PRO A 15 12.30 32.07 -36.79
CA PRO A 15 11.43 32.67 -37.80
C PRO A 15 9.95 32.45 -37.46
N ILE A 16 9.16 33.52 -37.49
CA ILE A 16 7.70 33.46 -37.58
C ILE A 16 7.35 33.36 -39.07
N ASN A 17 6.78 32.23 -39.45
CA ASN A 17 6.44 31.89 -40.83
C ASN A 17 5.15 32.59 -41.27
N GLU A 18 4.16 32.64 -40.37
CA GLU A 18 2.84 33.20 -40.67
C GLU A 18 2.17 33.73 -39.40
N MET A 19 1.45 34.86 -39.51
CA MET A 19 0.55 35.36 -38.48
C MET A 19 -0.83 35.60 -39.08
N ILE A 20 -1.87 35.02 -38.48
CA ILE A 20 -3.25 35.04 -38.99
C ILE A 20 -4.16 35.74 -37.97
N ASN A 21 -5.06 36.60 -38.48
CA ASN A 21 -6.09 37.34 -37.71
C ASN A 21 -5.56 38.33 -36.63
N PHE A 22 -4.32 38.84 -36.75
CA PHE A 22 -3.74 39.85 -35.84
C PHE A 22 -3.99 41.32 -36.24
N ASN A 23 -4.68 41.58 -37.36
CA ASN A 23 -4.92 42.93 -37.88
C ASN A 23 -6.30 43.50 -37.49
N GLU A 24 -7.04 42.83 -36.60
CA GLU A 24 -8.40 43.25 -36.19
C GLU A 24 -8.36 44.16 -34.95
N ASN A 25 -9.34 45.05 -34.80
CA ASN A 25 -9.39 45.99 -33.69
C ASN A 25 -9.54 45.27 -32.33
N ASP A 26 -8.56 45.45 -31.45
CA ASP A 26 -8.45 44.84 -30.11
C ASP A 26 -9.26 45.55 -29.00
N GLU A 27 -10.31 46.31 -29.34
CA GLU A 27 -11.05 47.04 -28.31
C GLU A 27 -11.87 46.07 -27.44
N ASP A 28 -11.64 46.13 -26.12
CA ASP A 28 -12.35 45.44 -25.03
C ASP A 28 -12.13 43.92 -24.84
N ILE A 29 -10.97 43.38 -25.22
CA ILE A 29 -10.63 41.97 -24.88
C ILE A 29 -10.39 41.80 -23.37
N LYS A 30 -11.16 40.91 -22.74
CA LYS A 30 -11.07 40.61 -21.30
C LYS A 30 -10.05 39.52 -20.99
N VAL A 31 -10.03 38.45 -21.77
CA VAL A 31 -9.11 37.32 -21.58
C VAL A 31 -8.47 36.90 -22.89
N SER A 32 -7.14 36.86 -22.94
CA SER A 32 -6.38 36.20 -24.01
C SER A 32 -6.09 34.75 -23.61
N VAL A 33 -6.64 33.80 -24.35
CA VAL A 33 -6.41 32.37 -24.11
C VAL A 33 -5.28 31.88 -25.00
N ILE A 34 -4.17 31.44 -24.41
CA ILE A 34 -3.00 30.95 -25.12
C ILE A 34 -3.08 29.43 -25.22
N ILE A 35 -2.90 28.90 -26.43
CA ILE A 35 -2.89 27.48 -26.72
C ILE A 35 -1.57 27.12 -27.42
N PRO A 36 -0.60 26.48 -26.74
CA PRO A 36 0.62 25.99 -27.37
C PRO A 36 0.31 24.71 -28.17
N VAL A 37 0.70 24.65 -29.45
CA VAL A 37 0.36 23.55 -30.36
C VAL A 37 1.62 22.93 -30.94
N TYR A 38 1.81 21.63 -30.71
CA TYR A 38 2.86 20.84 -31.36
C TYR A 38 2.44 19.38 -31.51
N ASN A 39 2.16 18.95 -32.74
CA ASN A 39 1.83 17.57 -33.09
C ASN A 39 0.71 16.94 -32.22
N VAL A 40 -0.47 17.55 -32.23
CA VAL A 40 -1.60 17.25 -31.33
C VAL A 40 -2.93 17.13 -32.10
N GLU A 41 -2.87 16.78 -33.39
CA GLU A 41 -4.03 16.76 -34.29
C GLU A 41 -5.24 15.96 -33.76
N GLU A 42 -4.99 14.91 -32.97
CA GLU A 42 -6.02 14.03 -32.42
C GLU A 42 -6.92 14.72 -31.38
N TYR A 43 -6.39 15.71 -30.64
CA TYR A 43 -7.08 16.34 -29.50
C TYR A 43 -7.44 17.81 -29.76
N LEU A 44 -6.82 18.41 -30.77
CA LEU A 44 -6.89 19.85 -31.00
C LEU A 44 -8.30 20.36 -31.29
N ASP A 45 -9.12 19.58 -32.01
CA ASP A 45 -10.52 19.93 -32.32
C ASP A 45 -11.35 20.10 -31.03
N GLU A 46 -11.20 19.20 -30.05
CA GLU A 46 -11.91 19.28 -28.76
C GLU A 46 -11.44 20.49 -27.96
N CYS A 47 -10.11 20.69 -27.87
CA CYS A 47 -9.51 21.84 -27.18
C CYS A 47 -10.07 23.16 -27.73
N ILE A 48 -9.92 23.42 -29.03
CA ILE A 48 -10.34 24.69 -29.65
C ILE A 48 -11.85 24.88 -29.53
N SER A 49 -12.63 23.82 -29.77
CA SER A 49 -14.09 23.89 -29.65
C SER A 49 -14.51 24.24 -28.22
N SER A 50 -13.82 23.75 -27.20
CA SER A 50 -14.13 24.05 -25.79
C SER A 50 -13.87 25.51 -25.42
N VAL A 51 -12.83 26.13 -26.01
CA VAL A 51 -12.50 27.54 -25.80
C VAL A 51 -13.40 28.46 -26.62
N LEU A 52 -13.76 28.08 -27.86
CA LEU A 52 -14.69 28.84 -28.69
C LEU A 52 -16.11 28.92 -28.10
N ASN A 53 -16.53 27.88 -27.40
CA ASN A 53 -17.85 27.76 -26.79
C ASN A 53 -17.94 28.35 -25.36
N GLN A 54 -16.93 29.12 -24.95
CA GLN A 54 -16.94 29.79 -23.65
C GLN A 54 -18.09 30.80 -23.57
N SER A 55 -18.68 30.95 -22.39
CA SER A 55 -19.77 31.90 -22.16
C SER A 55 -19.29 33.36 -22.25
N LEU A 56 -18.05 33.63 -21.83
CA LEU A 56 -17.38 34.91 -22.04
C LEU A 56 -17.00 35.09 -23.52
N GLN A 57 -17.65 36.01 -24.23
CA GLN A 57 -17.38 36.25 -25.66
C GLN A 57 -16.21 37.19 -25.94
N ASP A 58 -15.87 38.06 -25.00
CA ASP A 58 -14.80 39.07 -25.12
C ASP A 58 -13.41 38.44 -24.88
N ILE A 59 -13.12 37.39 -25.65
CA ILE A 59 -11.88 36.63 -25.60
C ILE A 59 -11.19 36.63 -26.97
N GLU A 60 -9.86 36.59 -26.94
CA GLU A 60 -9.05 36.17 -28.10
C GLU A 60 -8.40 34.82 -27.79
N ILE A 61 -8.17 34.03 -28.83
CA ILE A 61 -7.61 32.68 -28.72
C ILE A 61 -6.32 32.67 -29.55
N ILE A 62 -5.18 32.72 -28.88
CA ILE A 62 -3.86 32.78 -29.51
C ILE A 62 -3.26 31.37 -29.55
N CYS A 63 -3.37 30.73 -30.71
CA CYS A 63 -2.77 29.44 -30.98
C CYS A 63 -1.35 29.61 -31.52
N VAL A 64 -0.36 29.09 -30.81
CA VAL A 64 1.05 29.15 -31.22
C VAL A 64 1.47 27.78 -31.73
N ASN A 65 1.56 27.63 -33.06
CA ASN A 65 2.04 26.41 -33.69
C ASN A 65 3.57 26.37 -33.66
N ASP A 66 4.15 25.42 -32.92
CA ASP A 66 5.58 25.24 -32.72
C ASP A 66 6.23 24.32 -33.77
N GLY A 67 5.93 24.57 -35.04
CA GLY A 67 6.44 23.78 -36.16
C GLY A 67 5.86 22.37 -36.21
N SER A 68 4.56 22.22 -35.97
CA SER A 68 3.88 20.92 -36.11
C SER A 68 4.08 20.34 -37.52
N THR A 69 4.35 19.04 -37.56
CA THR A 69 4.54 18.24 -38.76
C THR A 69 3.31 17.39 -39.13
N ASP A 70 2.32 17.35 -38.25
CA ASP A 70 1.02 16.70 -38.47
C ASP A 70 -0.03 17.69 -39.02
N ASN A 71 -1.31 17.34 -38.97
CA ASN A 71 -2.41 18.15 -39.49
C ASN A 71 -2.83 19.31 -38.55
N SER A 72 -2.14 19.53 -37.42
CA SER A 72 -2.52 20.55 -36.42
C SER A 72 -2.65 21.96 -37.02
N LEU A 73 -1.71 22.39 -37.86
CA LEU A 73 -1.76 23.73 -38.47
C LEU A 73 -2.98 23.92 -39.40
N ASN A 74 -3.36 22.87 -40.14
CA ASN A 74 -4.53 22.93 -41.02
C ASN A 74 -5.83 22.99 -40.23
N ILE A 75 -5.90 22.26 -39.10
CA ILE A 75 -7.03 22.35 -38.16
C ILE A 75 -7.17 23.79 -37.66
N LEU A 76 -6.07 24.40 -37.18
CA LEU A 76 -6.06 25.79 -36.73
C LEU A 76 -6.59 26.73 -37.82
N LYS A 77 -6.07 26.64 -39.04
CA LYS A 77 -6.48 27.48 -40.18
C LYS A 77 -7.97 27.33 -40.49
N SER A 78 -8.51 26.11 -40.49
CA SER A 78 -9.95 25.85 -40.68
C SER A 78 -10.82 26.55 -39.64
N TYR A 79 -10.36 26.65 -38.40
CA TYR A 79 -11.07 27.37 -37.35
C TYR A 79 -10.92 28.90 -37.48
N ALA A 80 -9.71 29.40 -37.75
CA ALA A 80 -9.43 30.84 -37.94
C ALA A 80 -10.13 31.45 -39.17
N ASP A 81 -10.46 30.63 -40.17
CA ASP A 81 -11.29 31.04 -41.31
C ASP A 81 -12.76 31.26 -40.92
N LYS A 82 -13.25 30.54 -39.89
CA LYS A 82 -14.64 30.58 -39.43
C LYS A 82 -14.88 31.58 -38.30
N ASP A 83 -13.89 31.75 -37.41
CA ASP A 83 -13.99 32.63 -36.25
C ASP A 83 -12.71 33.48 -36.12
N LYS A 84 -12.88 34.81 -36.16
CA LYS A 84 -11.78 35.77 -36.13
C LYS A 84 -11.15 35.97 -34.76
N ARG A 85 -11.76 35.45 -33.69
CA ARG A 85 -11.16 35.39 -32.36
C ARG A 85 -9.96 34.45 -32.32
N ILE A 86 -9.86 33.50 -33.25
CA ILE A 86 -8.72 32.58 -33.34
C ILE A 86 -7.59 33.24 -34.13
N ARG A 87 -6.48 33.43 -33.45
CA ARG A 87 -5.24 34.03 -33.94
C ARG A 87 -4.15 32.96 -33.97
N ILE A 88 -3.42 32.87 -35.07
CA ILE A 88 -2.43 31.81 -35.26
C ILE A 88 -1.06 32.44 -35.45
N VAL A 89 -0.10 31.99 -34.66
CA VAL A 89 1.31 32.24 -34.91
C VAL A 89 1.95 30.92 -35.33
N ASP A 90 2.34 30.83 -36.59
CA ASP A 90 3.11 29.70 -37.11
C ASP A 90 4.60 30.05 -37.11
N LYS A 91 5.42 29.18 -36.51
CA LYS A 91 6.87 29.40 -36.39
C LYS A 91 7.62 28.08 -36.39
N ASP A 92 8.94 28.16 -36.55
CA ASP A 92 9.81 27.00 -36.42
C ASP A 92 9.88 26.48 -34.96
N ASN A 93 10.15 25.18 -34.77
CA ASN A 93 10.16 24.57 -33.45
C ASN A 93 11.25 25.18 -32.53
N ALA A 94 10.82 25.77 -31.42
CA ALA A 94 11.67 26.36 -30.38
C ALA A 94 11.36 25.81 -28.98
N GLY A 95 10.29 25.03 -28.83
CA GLY A 95 9.86 24.43 -27.58
C GLY A 95 8.73 25.18 -26.87
N TYR A 96 8.27 24.56 -25.78
CA TYR A 96 7.07 24.99 -25.06
C TYR A 96 7.23 26.39 -24.46
N GLY A 97 8.31 26.64 -23.72
CA GLY A 97 8.51 27.93 -23.04
C GLY A 97 8.56 29.11 -24.02
N HIS A 98 9.20 28.93 -25.17
CA HIS A 98 9.24 29.94 -26.23
C HIS A 98 7.84 30.19 -26.81
N SER A 99 7.10 29.12 -27.13
CA SER A 99 5.73 29.20 -27.66
C SER A 99 4.78 29.92 -26.70
N MET A 100 4.87 29.62 -25.40
CA MET A 100 4.10 30.30 -24.36
C MET A 100 4.42 31.80 -24.31
N ASN A 101 5.70 32.15 -24.32
CA ASN A 101 6.13 33.54 -24.25
C ASN A 101 5.70 34.35 -25.49
N ILE A 102 5.76 33.76 -26.69
CA ILE A 102 5.22 34.38 -27.92
C ILE A 102 3.72 34.70 -27.76
N GLY A 103 2.93 33.73 -27.30
CA GLY A 103 1.50 33.94 -27.05
C GLY A 103 1.24 35.05 -26.03
N MET A 104 2.00 35.08 -24.94
CA MET A 104 1.88 36.09 -23.89
C MET A 104 2.28 37.50 -24.37
N ASP A 105 3.28 37.58 -25.25
CA ASP A 105 3.76 38.85 -25.80
C ASP A 105 2.80 39.51 -26.78
N LEU A 106 1.98 38.69 -27.44
CA LEU A 106 0.96 39.09 -28.39
C LEU A 106 -0.42 39.27 -27.75
N ALA A 107 -0.62 38.77 -26.54
CA ALA A 107 -1.86 38.93 -25.79
C ALA A 107 -2.20 40.40 -25.54
N SER A 108 -3.45 40.77 -25.82
CA SER A 108 -4.01 42.11 -25.65
C SER A 108 -5.01 42.21 -24.49
N GLY A 109 -5.53 41.07 -24.02
CA GLY A 109 -6.55 41.00 -22.98
C GLY A 109 -6.09 41.51 -21.62
N GLU A 110 -7.05 41.93 -20.79
CA GLU A 110 -6.77 42.34 -19.41
C GLU A 110 -6.10 41.20 -18.58
N TYR A 111 -6.52 39.96 -18.85
CA TYR A 111 -5.96 38.75 -18.27
C TYR A 111 -5.53 37.75 -19.35
N ILE A 112 -4.60 36.86 -18.99
CA ILE A 112 -4.12 35.76 -19.82
C ILE A 112 -4.52 34.44 -19.17
N GLY A 113 -5.15 33.56 -19.95
CA GLY A 113 -5.41 32.16 -19.61
C GLY A 113 -4.57 31.22 -20.48
N ILE A 114 -4.34 30.00 -20.02
CA ILE A 114 -3.56 28.98 -20.74
C ILE A 114 -4.40 27.71 -20.83
N VAL A 115 -4.53 27.15 -22.03
CA VAL A 115 -5.17 25.85 -22.27
C VAL A 115 -4.18 24.98 -23.04
N GLU A 116 -3.83 23.81 -22.49
CA GLU A 116 -2.99 22.84 -23.17
C GLU A 116 -3.76 22.25 -24.35
N SER A 117 -3.08 22.01 -25.47
CA SER A 117 -3.73 21.64 -26.73
C SER A 117 -4.34 20.23 -26.75
N ASP A 118 -4.08 19.42 -25.74
CA ASP A 118 -4.69 18.11 -25.49
C ASP A 118 -5.73 18.10 -24.37
N ASP A 119 -5.99 19.25 -23.76
CA ASP A 119 -6.95 19.45 -22.68
C ASP A 119 -8.21 20.17 -23.19
N TYR A 120 -9.25 20.22 -22.36
CA TYR A 120 -10.46 21.01 -22.65
C TYR A 120 -11.01 21.72 -21.42
N VAL A 121 -11.81 22.76 -21.63
CA VAL A 121 -12.36 23.59 -20.56
C VAL A 121 -13.89 23.63 -20.62
N LEU A 122 -14.54 23.67 -19.45
CA LEU A 122 -16.00 23.80 -19.38
C LEU A 122 -16.44 25.22 -19.77
N PRO A 123 -17.66 25.40 -20.36
CA PRO A 123 -18.09 26.65 -20.99
C PRO A 123 -18.00 27.90 -20.11
N GLU A 124 -18.17 27.75 -18.80
CA GLU A 124 -18.23 28.87 -17.86
C GLU A 124 -16.86 29.27 -17.28
N MET A 125 -15.78 28.57 -17.63
CA MET A 125 -14.48 28.73 -16.98
C MET A 125 -13.98 30.18 -16.98
N PHE A 126 -13.83 30.79 -18.15
CA PHE A 126 -13.22 32.12 -18.24
C PHE A 126 -14.14 33.22 -17.74
N GLU A 127 -15.46 33.11 -17.92
CA GLU A 127 -16.41 34.05 -17.32
C GLU A 127 -16.32 34.01 -15.80
N TYR A 128 -16.34 32.80 -15.23
CA TYR A 128 -16.26 32.58 -13.79
C TYR A 128 -14.95 33.16 -13.23
N LEU A 129 -13.79 32.76 -13.77
CA LEU A 129 -12.51 33.29 -13.32
C LEU A 129 -12.40 34.80 -13.49
N TYR A 130 -12.80 35.35 -14.65
CA TYR A 130 -12.71 36.78 -14.93
C TYR A 130 -13.57 37.62 -13.97
N SER A 131 -14.77 37.17 -13.63
CA SER A 131 -15.65 37.89 -12.71
C SER A 131 -14.98 38.14 -11.34
N TYR A 132 -14.38 37.11 -10.73
CA TYR A 132 -13.62 37.24 -9.48
C TYR A 132 -12.34 38.05 -9.67
N ALA A 133 -11.60 37.81 -10.75
CA ALA A 133 -10.38 38.55 -11.02
C ALA A 133 -10.62 40.06 -11.11
N LYS A 134 -11.71 40.46 -11.78
CA LYS A 134 -12.11 41.86 -11.93
C LYS A 134 -12.70 42.44 -10.65
N GLU A 135 -13.59 41.73 -9.97
CA GLU A 135 -14.25 42.18 -8.74
C GLU A 135 -13.23 42.48 -7.63
N TYR A 136 -12.25 41.60 -7.45
CA TYR A 136 -11.26 41.69 -6.37
C TYR A 136 -9.91 42.28 -6.80
N ASP A 137 -9.77 42.66 -8.08
CA ASP A 137 -8.55 43.21 -8.67
C ASP A 137 -7.33 42.29 -8.44
N LEU A 138 -7.48 41.01 -8.79
CA LEU A 138 -6.50 39.96 -8.50
C LEU A 138 -5.33 39.99 -9.50
N ASP A 139 -4.12 39.67 -9.02
CA ASP A 139 -2.97 39.43 -9.89
C ASP A 139 -3.10 38.10 -10.64
N PHE A 140 -3.68 37.10 -9.97
CA PHE A 140 -4.19 35.89 -10.62
C PHE A 140 -5.26 35.20 -9.78
N VAL A 141 -6.09 34.39 -10.45
CA VAL A 141 -7.09 33.53 -9.83
C VAL A 141 -7.02 32.14 -10.45
N LYS A 142 -7.19 31.11 -9.63
CA LYS A 142 -7.14 29.71 -10.07
C LYS A 142 -8.30 28.91 -9.50
N SER A 143 -8.76 27.91 -10.22
CA SER A 143 -9.78 26.97 -9.77
C SER A 143 -9.21 25.57 -9.58
N ASN A 144 -10.01 24.69 -8.99
CA ASN A 144 -9.78 23.25 -9.04
C ASN A 144 -9.88 22.74 -10.48
N PHE A 145 -9.55 21.46 -10.67
CA PHE A 145 -9.58 20.82 -11.98
C PHE A 145 -9.90 19.33 -11.85
N ASN A 146 -10.29 18.71 -12.97
CA ASN A 146 -10.44 17.27 -13.06
C ASN A 146 -9.33 16.70 -13.94
N ARG A 147 -8.79 15.55 -13.53
CA ARG A 147 -7.98 14.70 -14.40
C ARG A 147 -8.88 13.66 -15.03
N PHE A 148 -8.70 13.35 -16.31
CA PHE A 148 -9.52 12.35 -16.98
C PHE A 148 -8.75 11.40 -17.90
N TYR A 149 -9.37 10.25 -18.15
CA TYR A 149 -8.90 9.17 -19.02
C TYR A 149 -10.10 8.65 -19.83
N GLY A 150 -9.84 8.15 -21.03
CA GLY A 150 -10.83 7.60 -21.94
C GLY A 150 -11.34 8.62 -22.97
N GLU A 151 -12.14 8.11 -23.90
CA GLU A 151 -12.80 8.88 -24.96
C GLU A 151 -14.31 8.59 -24.94
N ASN A 152 -15.10 9.52 -25.46
CA ASN A 152 -16.56 9.38 -25.63
C ASN A 152 -17.31 9.08 -24.32
N GLU A 153 -18.12 8.01 -24.28
CA GLU A 153 -18.96 7.66 -23.13
C GLU A 153 -18.18 6.99 -21.98
N ASP A 154 -16.93 6.56 -22.21
CA ASP A 154 -16.11 5.80 -21.26
C ASP A 154 -15.09 6.68 -20.50
N ILE A 155 -15.44 7.94 -20.22
CA ILE A 155 -14.54 8.89 -19.53
C ILE A 155 -14.55 8.66 -18.01
N THR A 156 -13.39 8.37 -17.43
CA THR A 156 -13.17 8.38 -15.98
C THR A 156 -12.61 9.72 -15.53
N LYS A 157 -13.25 10.38 -14.54
CA LYS A 157 -12.80 11.68 -14.00
C LYS A 157 -12.36 11.57 -12.54
N GLN A 158 -11.26 12.24 -12.21
CA GLN A 158 -10.75 12.42 -10.85
C GLN A 158 -10.70 13.90 -10.52
N PHE A 159 -11.46 14.32 -9.51
CA PHE A 159 -11.42 15.68 -8.98
C PHE A 159 -10.11 15.95 -8.23
N ASN A 160 -9.47 17.09 -8.49
CA ASN A 160 -8.21 17.50 -7.86
C ASN A 160 -8.36 18.89 -7.25
N LYS A 161 -8.09 18.98 -5.94
CA LYS A 161 -8.05 20.24 -5.18
C LYS A 161 -6.70 20.93 -5.39
N ILE A 162 -6.71 22.21 -5.78
CA ILE A 162 -5.49 23.00 -5.96
C ILE A 162 -4.87 23.38 -4.62
N ALA A 163 -5.69 23.87 -3.69
CA ALA A 163 -5.33 24.15 -2.31
C ALA A 163 -5.73 22.99 -1.41
N PHE A 164 -4.88 22.67 -0.42
CA PHE A 164 -5.02 21.47 0.41
C PHE A 164 -6.18 21.56 1.39
N GLU A 165 -6.35 22.73 2.03
CA GLU A 165 -7.40 22.97 3.02
C GLU A 165 -8.51 23.87 2.47
N ASP A 166 -9.76 23.58 2.85
CA ASP A 166 -10.95 24.30 2.35
C ASP A 166 -11.01 25.77 2.78
N ASN A 167 -10.31 26.15 3.84
CA ASN A 167 -10.17 27.52 4.33
C ASN A 167 -9.32 28.43 3.41
N ASN A 168 -8.61 27.87 2.43
CA ASN A 168 -7.80 28.63 1.48
C ASN A 168 -8.59 29.07 0.23
N TYR A 169 -9.86 28.66 0.10
CA TYR A 169 -10.71 29.03 -1.03
C TYR A 169 -11.53 30.29 -0.74
N ASN A 170 -11.85 31.05 -1.80
CA ASN A 170 -12.68 32.26 -1.75
C ASN A 170 -12.17 33.36 -0.82
N ILE A 171 -10.86 33.39 -0.58
CA ILE A 171 -10.18 34.43 0.20
C ILE A 171 -9.03 35.03 -0.61
N ILE A 172 -8.71 36.30 -0.35
CA ILE A 172 -7.54 36.95 -0.94
C ILE A 172 -6.31 36.52 -0.16
N LEU A 173 -5.35 35.93 -0.87
CA LEU A 173 -4.07 35.48 -0.33
C LEU A 173 -2.92 36.27 -0.98
N LYS A 174 -1.94 36.64 -0.18
CA LYS A 174 -0.64 37.14 -0.61
C LYS A 174 0.42 36.07 -0.37
N PRO A 175 0.93 35.37 -1.41
CA PRO A 175 1.80 34.22 -1.20
C PRO A 175 3.10 34.52 -0.45
N SER A 176 3.66 35.73 -0.55
CA SER A 176 4.86 36.13 0.20
C SER A 176 4.61 36.21 1.71
N GLU A 177 3.39 36.55 2.14
CA GLU A 177 2.99 36.57 3.55
C GLU A 177 2.42 35.21 4.02
N ASN A 178 1.79 34.45 3.12
CA ASN A 178 1.28 33.11 3.37
C ASN A 178 1.99 32.06 2.50
N LYS A 179 3.13 31.56 2.99
CA LYS A 179 3.96 30.57 2.29
C LYS A 179 3.26 29.22 2.05
N GLU A 180 2.11 28.95 2.68
CA GLU A 180 1.30 27.75 2.39
C GLU A 180 0.80 27.74 0.93
N CYS A 181 0.64 28.91 0.30
CA CYS A 181 0.33 29.01 -1.13
C CYS A 181 1.31 28.23 -1.99
N PHE A 182 2.56 28.13 -1.55
CA PHE A 182 3.56 27.38 -2.29
C PHE A 182 3.49 25.86 -2.08
N ARG A 183 2.62 25.36 -1.20
CA ARG A 183 2.32 23.93 -1.08
C ARG A 183 1.21 23.49 -2.03
N PHE A 184 0.49 24.44 -2.65
CA PHE A 184 -0.58 24.15 -3.58
C PHE A 184 -0.07 23.49 -4.86
N ILE A 185 -0.99 22.87 -5.61
CA ILE A 185 -0.67 22.20 -6.87
C ILE A 185 -0.07 23.22 -7.84
N MET A 186 1.14 22.89 -8.31
CA MET A 186 1.88 23.69 -9.28
C MET A 186 1.37 23.34 -10.69
N ASN A 187 0.69 24.29 -11.31
CA ASN A 187 0.30 24.30 -12.71
C ASN A 187 0.08 25.77 -13.14
N THR A 188 -0.05 26.01 -14.44
CA THR A 188 -0.29 27.36 -15.02
C THR A 188 -1.65 27.48 -15.68
N TRP A 189 -2.30 26.37 -16.00
CA TRP A 189 -3.48 26.34 -16.86
C TRP A 189 -4.83 26.38 -16.12
N SER A 190 -4.87 26.16 -14.79
CA SER A 190 -6.14 26.14 -14.06
C SER A 190 -6.66 27.53 -13.65
N GLY A 191 -6.18 28.60 -14.29
CA GLY A 191 -6.46 29.97 -13.89
C GLY A 191 -6.16 31.02 -14.95
N ILE A 192 -6.34 32.28 -14.57
CA ILE A 192 -5.99 33.46 -15.38
C ILE A 192 -5.10 34.43 -14.60
N TYR A 193 -4.24 35.14 -15.31
CA TYR A 193 -3.20 36.02 -14.77
C TYR A 193 -3.31 37.41 -15.36
N LYS A 194 -3.21 38.44 -14.54
CA LYS A 194 -3.35 39.83 -14.99
C LYS A 194 -2.18 40.20 -15.91
N THR A 195 -2.47 40.65 -17.12
CA THR A 195 -1.45 40.87 -18.17
C THR A 195 -0.39 41.88 -17.75
N ASN A 196 -0.83 43.00 -17.17
CA ASN A 196 0.09 44.05 -16.71
C ASN A 196 0.93 43.61 -15.49
N PHE A 197 0.43 42.70 -14.66
CA PHE A 197 1.20 42.10 -13.57
C PHE A 197 2.36 41.26 -14.11
N LEU A 198 2.07 40.35 -15.06
CA LEU A 198 3.08 39.52 -15.71
C LEU A 198 4.17 40.37 -16.38
N ARG A 199 3.76 41.41 -17.12
CA ARG A 199 4.69 42.35 -17.79
C ARG A 199 5.54 43.14 -16.81
N LYS A 200 4.92 43.68 -15.75
CA LYS A 200 5.60 44.49 -14.72
C LYS A 200 6.75 43.73 -14.05
N TYR A 201 6.54 42.46 -13.72
CA TYR A 201 7.53 41.64 -13.00
C TYR A 201 8.35 40.71 -13.90
N ASN A 202 8.16 40.81 -15.22
CA ASN A 202 8.84 39.97 -16.19
C ASN A 202 8.67 38.47 -15.90
N ILE A 203 7.44 38.08 -15.61
CA ILE A 203 7.06 36.70 -15.35
C ILE A 203 6.87 36.02 -16.71
N ARG A 204 7.84 35.16 -17.07
CA ARG A 204 7.93 34.46 -18.35
C ARG A 204 8.35 33.01 -18.10
N HIS A 205 8.00 32.12 -19.03
CA HIS A 205 8.50 30.75 -19.04
C HIS A 205 9.99 30.76 -19.43
N HIS A 206 10.76 29.80 -18.90
CA HIS A 206 12.13 29.62 -19.40
C HIS A 206 12.10 29.00 -20.80
N GLU A 207 12.87 29.54 -21.73
CA GLU A 207 12.90 29.10 -23.14
C GLU A 207 13.90 27.95 -23.34
N THR A 208 13.92 27.00 -22.39
CA THR A 208 14.75 25.80 -22.55
C THR A 208 14.16 24.87 -23.60
N SER A 209 15.02 24.25 -24.41
CA SER A 209 14.60 23.37 -25.51
C SER A 209 13.65 22.25 -25.07
N GLY A 210 12.59 22.02 -25.85
CA GLY A 210 11.60 20.96 -25.62
C GLY A 210 10.43 21.38 -24.72
N ALA A 211 9.62 20.42 -24.29
CA ALA A 211 8.49 20.63 -23.37
C ALA A 211 8.73 19.82 -22.09
N SER A 212 9.24 20.46 -21.04
CA SER A 212 9.48 19.88 -19.73
C SER A 212 9.72 20.94 -18.65
N PHE A 213 8.81 21.03 -17.68
CA PHE A 213 8.94 21.80 -16.44
C PHE A 213 9.08 23.32 -16.56
N GLN A 214 9.05 23.92 -17.76
CA GLN A 214 9.25 25.37 -17.90
C GLN A 214 8.14 26.22 -17.26
N ASP A 215 7.00 25.60 -16.97
CA ASP A 215 5.89 26.14 -16.19
C ASP A 215 6.25 26.36 -14.71
N ASN A 216 7.23 25.61 -14.17
CA ASN A 216 7.68 25.75 -12.80
C ASN A 216 8.26 27.15 -12.52
N GLY A 217 9.16 27.64 -13.37
CA GLY A 217 9.76 28.96 -13.22
C GLY A 217 8.74 30.08 -13.35
N PHE A 218 7.79 29.97 -14.28
CA PHE A 218 6.67 30.90 -14.38
C PHE A 218 5.85 30.91 -13.09
N TRP A 219 5.43 29.73 -12.62
CA TRP A 219 4.61 29.59 -11.41
C TRP A 219 5.31 30.14 -10.17
N PHE A 220 6.61 29.89 -10.03
CA PHE A 220 7.41 30.37 -8.90
C PHE A 220 7.48 31.90 -8.88
N LYS A 221 7.80 32.53 -10.03
CA LYS A 221 7.86 33.98 -10.18
C LYS A 221 6.47 34.62 -9.96
N ALA A 222 5.41 34.03 -10.51
CA ALA A 222 4.05 34.52 -10.30
C ALA A 222 3.65 34.54 -8.83
N ASN A 223 3.96 33.48 -8.06
CA ASN A 223 3.64 33.45 -6.64
C ASN A 223 4.51 34.43 -5.82
N ILE A 224 5.79 34.59 -6.15
CA ILE A 224 6.69 35.53 -5.42
C ILE A 224 6.15 36.96 -5.45
N TYR A 225 5.72 37.44 -6.62
CA TYR A 225 5.38 38.85 -6.81
C TYR A 225 3.90 39.19 -6.67
N ALA A 226 3.02 38.19 -6.61
CA ALA A 226 1.60 38.44 -6.48
C ALA A 226 1.25 39.02 -5.11
N GLU A 227 0.46 40.08 -5.10
CA GLU A 227 -0.04 40.74 -3.90
C GLU A 227 -1.47 40.29 -3.59
N LYS A 228 -2.28 40.00 -4.62
CA LYS A 228 -3.66 39.52 -4.46
C LYS A 228 -3.92 38.30 -5.33
N THR A 229 -4.10 37.17 -4.70
CA THR A 229 -4.43 35.90 -5.36
C THR A 229 -5.70 35.31 -4.76
N MET A 230 -6.42 34.51 -5.52
CA MET A 230 -7.58 33.76 -5.01
C MET A 230 -7.62 32.37 -5.63
N TYR A 231 -8.12 31.41 -4.84
CA TYR A 231 -8.36 30.04 -5.28
C TYR A 231 -9.85 29.72 -5.14
N LEU A 232 -10.44 29.12 -6.17
CA LEU A 232 -11.89 28.86 -6.26
C LEU A 232 -12.19 27.35 -6.25
N PRO A 233 -13.26 26.91 -5.56
CA PRO A 233 -13.51 25.49 -5.29
C PRO A 233 -14.02 24.68 -6.49
N GLU A 234 -14.52 25.33 -7.53
CA GLU A 234 -15.09 24.71 -8.74
C GLU A 234 -13.99 24.12 -9.63
N ALA A 235 -14.32 23.09 -10.40
CA ALA A 235 -13.39 22.42 -11.30
C ALA A 235 -13.84 22.51 -12.76
N TYR A 236 -13.40 23.57 -13.44
CA TYR A 236 -13.75 23.83 -14.84
C TYR A 236 -12.73 23.30 -15.85
N TYR A 237 -11.49 23.08 -15.43
CA TYR A 237 -10.43 22.59 -16.31
C TYR A 237 -10.41 21.07 -16.34
N MET A 238 -10.29 20.47 -17.53
CA MET A 238 -10.24 19.03 -17.74
C MET A 238 -8.87 18.65 -18.31
N ASN A 239 -8.01 18.13 -17.43
CA ASN A 239 -6.64 17.73 -17.76
C ASN A 239 -6.59 16.25 -18.16
N ARG A 240 -6.23 15.97 -19.42
CA ARG A 240 -6.11 14.66 -20.03
C ARG A 240 -4.86 13.94 -19.51
N ARG A 241 -4.97 12.63 -19.28
CA ARG A 241 -3.90 11.82 -18.67
C ARG A 241 -3.47 10.59 -19.47
N ASP A 242 -4.13 10.33 -20.60
CA ASP A 242 -3.93 9.17 -21.45
C ASP A 242 -3.34 9.50 -22.83
N ASN A 243 -2.93 10.74 -23.09
CA ASN A 243 -2.19 11.13 -24.30
C ASN A 243 -0.85 10.35 -24.39
N PRO A 244 -0.68 9.42 -25.35
CA PRO A 244 0.55 8.63 -25.47
C PRO A 244 1.75 9.48 -25.91
N ASN A 245 1.50 10.55 -26.67
CA ASN A 245 2.50 11.49 -27.18
C ASN A 245 2.89 12.57 -26.16
N SER A 246 2.37 12.47 -24.92
CA SER A 246 2.71 13.40 -23.85
C SER A 246 4.23 13.51 -23.68
N SER A 247 4.69 14.76 -23.62
CA SER A 247 6.09 15.15 -23.47
C SER A 247 6.77 14.50 -22.25
N VAL A 248 5.96 14.02 -21.31
CA VAL A 248 6.38 13.45 -20.03
C VAL A 248 6.71 11.94 -20.11
N ASN A 249 6.71 11.36 -21.33
CA ASN A 249 7.14 9.98 -21.61
C ASN A 249 8.53 9.89 -22.30
N ASP A 250 9.23 11.01 -22.50
CA ASP A 250 10.51 11.05 -23.24
C ASP A 250 11.73 10.71 -22.36
N GLU A 251 12.46 9.66 -22.71
CA GLU A 251 13.67 9.18 -22.02
C GLU A 251 14.83 10.19 -22.01
N LYS A 252 14.85 11.19 -22.91
CA LYS A 252 15.93 12.19 -22.99
C LYS A 252 15.81 13.30 -21.95
N LYS A 253 14.73 13.34 -21.18
CA LYS A 253 14.37 14.46 -20.28
C LYS A 253 14.72 14.26 -18.81
N VAL A 254 15.54 13.26 -18.48
CA VAL A 254 15.91 12.89 -17.10
C VAL A 254 16.35 14.09 -16.25
N TYR A 255 17.15 15.00 -16.81
CA TYR A 255 17.71 16.15 -16.08
C TYR A 255 17.01 17.49 -16.34
N CYS A 256 15.86 17.51 -17.02
CA CYS A 256 15.15 18.75 -17.31
C CYS A 256 14.68 19.46 -16.03
N ALA A 257 14.17 18.71 -15.04
CA ALA A 257 13.82 19.28 -13.74
C ALA A 257 15.02 19.94 -13.06
N ASN A 258 16.20 19.31 -13.10
CA ASN A 258 17.42 19.87 -12.49
C ASN A 258 17.85 21.19 -13.15
N LYS A 259 17.78 21.24 -14.48
CA LYS A 259 18.06 22.48 -15.23
C LYS A 259 17.08 23.59 -14.87
N GLU A 260 15.80 23.27 -14.80
CA GLU A 260 14.76 24.24 -14.45
C GLU A 260 14.93 24.79 -13.03
N PHE A 261 15.14 23.93 -12.03
CA PHE A 261 15.38 24.38 -10.66
C PHE A 261 16.71 25.12 -10.52
N LYS A 262 17.72 24.81 -11.34
CA LYS A 262 18.91 25.66 -11.41
C LYS A 262 18.57 27.09 -11.87
N LEU A 263 17.76 27.25 -12.90
CA LEU A 263 17.34 28.59 -13.37
C LEU A 263 16.53 29.34 -12.30
N ILE A 264 15.66 28.64 -11.56
CA ILE A 264 14.93 29.23 -10.44
C ILE A 264 15.90 29.67 -9.33
N TYR A 265 16.90 28.86 -8.98
CA TYR A 265 17.90 29.20 -7.98
C TYR A 265 18.71 30.44 -8.38
N ASP A 266 19.21 30.46 -9.63
CA ASP A 266 19.99 31.57 -10.16
C ASP A 266 19.14 32.86 -10.14
N TYR A 267 17.86 32.77 -10.51
CA TYR A 267 16.92 33.89 -10.42
C TYR A 267 16.73 34.41 -8.99
N LEU A 268 16.56 33.51 -8.01
CA LEU A 268 16.44 33.91 -6.60
C LEU A 268 17.72 34.59 -6.10
N ASP A 269 18.88 34.15 -6.56
CA ASP A 269 20.17 34.75 -6.19
C ASP A 269 20.32 36.15 -6.78
N GLU A 270 20.14 36.28 -8.10
CA GLU A 270 20.29 37.55 -8.84
C GLU A 270 19.35 38.65 -8.34
N ASN A 271 18.19 38.28 -7.79
CA ASN A 271 17.19 39.22 -7.28
C ASN A 271 17.21 39.37 -5.75
N ASN A 272 18.19 38.77 -5.04
CA ASN A 272 18.31 38.80 -3.57
C ASN A 272 17.07 38.25 -2.84
N LEU A 273 16.46 37.19 -3.38
CA LEU A 273 15.23 36.56 -2.88
C LEU A 273 15.48 35.23 -2.14
N LYS A 274 16.74 34.75 -2.10
CA LYS A 274 17.08 33.47 -1.47
C LYS A 274 16.66 33.42 0.00
N ASP A 275 17.00 34.43 0.80
CA ASP A 275 16.71 34.41 2.23
C ASP A 275 15.22 34.22 2.54
N GLU A 276 14.36 34.71 1.67
CA GLU A 276 12.90 34.62 1.81
C GLU A 276 12.32 33.32 1.24
N PHE A 277 12.77 32.85 0.07
CA PHE A 277 12.09 31.79 -0.68
C PHE A 277 12.86 30.46 -0.79
N LEU A 278 14.05 30.35 -0.21
CA LEU A 278 14.89 29.15 -0.34
C LEU A 278 14.23 27.88 0.23
N ASP A 279 13.47 27.98 1.32
CA ASP A 279 12.79 26.83 1.92
C ASP A 279 11.71 26.26 0.98
N VAL A 280 10.97 27.16 0.34
CA VAL A 280 9.95 26.83 -0.64
C VAL A 280 10.57 26.25 -1.92
N TYR A 281 11.65 26.89 -2.39
CA TYR A 281 12.42 26.43 -3.54
C TYR A 281 12.86 24.98 -3.35
N ASN A 282 13.47 24.67 -2.20
CA ASN A 282 13.97 23.33 -1.94
C ASN A 282 12.86 22.29 -1.82
N LEU A 283 11.71 22.66 -1.23
CA LEU A 283 10.53 21.79 -1.16
C LEU A 283 10.05 21.43 -2.57
N LYS A 284 9.83 22.42 -3.43
CA LYS A 284 9.37 22.20 -4.81
C LYS A 284 10.40 21.44 -5.63
N ARG A 285 11.69 21.73 -5.44
CA ARG A 285 12.79 21.01 -6.08
C ARG A 285 12.75 19.53 -5.72
N PHE A 286 12.66 19.22 -4.43
CA PHE A 286 12.58 17.84 -3.95
C PHE A 286 11.39 17.10 -4.55
N HIS A 287 10.19 17.69 -4.50
CA HIS A 287 8.98 17.07 -5.04
C HIS A 287 9.08 16.80 -6.55
N ASN A 288 9.64 17.73 -7.32
CA ASN A 288 9.81 17.52 -8.76
C ASN A 288 10.88 16.47 -9.08
N TYR A 289 11.93 16.37 -8.26
CA TYR A 289 12.94 15.32 -8.41
C TYR A 289 12.36 13.94 -8.10
N MET A 290 11.55 13.82 -7.04
CA MET A 290 10.85 12.56 -6.73
C MET A 290 9.83 12.19 -7.82
N PHE A 291 9.06 13.16 -8.32
CA PHE A 291 8.17 12.97 -9.45
C PHE A 291 8.92 12.52 -10.72
N THR A 292 10.13 13.04 -10.95
CA THR A 292 10.99 12.58 -12.04
C THR A 292 11.45 11.14 -11.84
N LEU A 293 11.85 10.74 -10.62
CA LEU A 293 12.27 9.36 -10.30
C LEU A 293 11.20 8.31 -10.59
N GLU A 294 9.94 8.62 -10.30
CA GLU A 294 8.79 7.74 -10.57
C GLU A 294 8.68 7.41 -12.07
N ARG A 295 9.05 8.36 -12.92
CA ARG A 295 8.71 8.37 -14.35
C ARG A 295 9.86 8.00 -15.28
N ILE A 296 11.09 8.30 -14.89
CA ILE A 296 12.25 7.98 -15.72
C ILE A 296 12.46 6.46 -15.83
N HIS A 297 13.01 6.03 -16.97
CA HIS A 297 13.33 4.63 -17.20
C HIS A 297 14.23 4.08 -16.07
N PRO A 298 13.97 2.87 -15.52
CA PRO A 298 14.69 2.33 -14.35
C PRO A 298 16.22 2.32 -14.47
N LYS A 299 16.75 2.19 -15.69
CA LYS A 299 18.19 2.28 -16.01
C LYS A 299 18.86 3.60 -15.53
N TYR A 300 18.11 4.70 -15.47
CA TYR A 300 18.60 6.01 -15.06
C TYR A 300 18.40 6.32 -13.57
N ARG A 301 17.49 5.61 -12.88
CA ARG A 301 17.13 5.93 -11.48
C ARG A 301 18.33 5.99 -10.54
N LYS A 302 19.25 5.03 -10.68
CA LYS A 302 20.45 4.97 -9.85
C LYS A 302 21.33 6.21 -10.01
N GLU A 303 21.63 6.58 -11.25
CA GLU A 303 22.43 7.76 -11.58
C GLU A 303 21.71 9.05 -11.17
N TYR A 304 20.40 9.10 -11.35
CA TYR A 304 19.58 10.26 -11.00
C TYR A 304 19.48 10.47 -9.48
N ILE A 305 19.32 9.41 -8.68
CA ILE A 305 19.38 9.48 -7.20
C ILE A 305 20.73 10.01 -6.74
N LYS A 306 21.81 9.62 -7.41
CA LYS A 306 23.15 10.15 -7.12
C LYS A 306 23.23 11.66 -7.42
N ALA A 307 22.70 12.10 -8.56
CA ALA A 307 22.64 13.53 -8.89
C ALA A 307 21.82 14.34 -7.86
N ILE A 308 20.68 13.80 -7.40
CA ILE A 308 19.88 14.40 -6.32
C ILE A 308 20.73 14.50 -5.04
N SER A 309 21.41 13.43 -4.65
CA SER A 309 22.28 13.41 -3.47
C SER A 309 23.38 14.48 -3.55
N ASP A 310 24.03 14.59 -4.71
CA ASP A 310 25.13 15.54 -4.92
C ASP A 310 24.65 17.00 -4.85
N GLU A 311 23.49 17.33 -5.43
CA GLU A 311 22.90 18.69 -5.32
C GLU A 311 22.45 19.04 -3.91
N PHE A 312 21.79 18.10 -3.20
CA PHE A 312 21.36 18.34 -1.83
C PHE A 312 22.56 18.43 -0.86
N LYS A 313 23.68 17.73 -1.14
CA LYS A 313 24.94 17.90 -0.38
C LYS A 313 25.48 19.32 -0.52
N GLN A 314 25.51 19.86 -1.74
CA GLN A 314 25.93 21.24 -1.98
C GLN A 314 25.03 22.25 -1.24
N SER A 315 23.71 22.07 -1.27
CA SER A 315 22.79 22.92 -0.50
C SER A 315 23.01 22.77 1.02
N LYS A 316 23.33 21.57 1.51
CA LYS A 316 23.66 21.35 2.93
C LYS A 316 24.95 22.08 3.32
N GLU A 317 25.99 22.04 2.49
CA GLU A 317 27.27 22.74 2.73
C GLU A 317 27.08 24.26 2.81
N LYS A 318 26.17 24.80 2.00
CA LYS A 318 25.79 26.21 2.02
C LYS A 318 24.79 26.58 3.13
N ASN A 319 24.39 25.63 3.97
CA ASN A 319 23.37 25.80 5.01
C ASN A 319 21.99 26.26 4.48
N GLU A 320 21.63 25.78 3.29
CA GLU A 320 20.42 26.16 2.55
C GLU A 320 19.22 25.24 2.82
N ILE A 321 19.40 24.17 3.60
CA ILE A 321 18.34 23.21 3.94
C ILE A 321 17.92 23.44 5.40
N LYS A 322 16.81 24.17 5.61
CA LYS A 322 16.24 24.41 6.94
C LYS A 322 15.08 23.45 7.20
N SER A 323 15.06 22.77 8.35
CA SER A 323 14.19 21.62 8.61
C SER A 323 12.69 21.91 8.72
N ASP A 324 12.30 23.15 8.99
CA ASP A 324 10.99 23.42 9.61
C ASP A 324 9.84 23.51 8.60
N PHE A 325 10.14 23.61 7.30
CA PHE A 325 9.12 23.71 6.23
C PHE A 325 8.80 22.36 5.56
N TYR A 326 9.55 21.30 5.90
CA TYR A 326 9.38 19.95 5.35
C TYR A 326 8.48 19.09 6.22
N SER A 327 7.75 18.15 5.63
CA SER A 327 7.15 17.06 6.40
C SER A 327 8.26 16.16 6.96
N VAL A 328 7.99 15.47 8.07
CA VAL A 328 8.92 14.47 8.65
C VAL A 328 9.34 13.42 7.62
N LEU A 329 8.41 13.04 6.73
CA LEU A 329 8.67 12.10 5.63
C LEU A 329 9.69 12.65 4.63
N ASN A 330 9.51 13.88 4.14
CA ASN A 330 10.45 14.51 3.21
C ASN A 330 11.85 14.63 3.86
N CYS A 331 11.91 15.02 5.14
CA CYS A 331 13.18 15.11 5.88
C CYS A 331 13.91 13.76 5.94
N ASN A 332 13.18 12.66 6.19
CA ASN A 332 13.77 11.33 6.26
C ASN A 332 14.27 10.84 4.90
N GLU A 333 13.50 11.06 3.83
CA GLU A 333 13.92 10.69 2.47
C GLU A 333 15.12 11.51 2.00
N ILE A 334 15.11 12.84 2.20
CA ILE A 334 16.25 13.70 1.89
C ILE A 334 17.48 13.23 2.67
N ARG A 335 17.35 12.95 3.98
CA ARG A 335 18.45 12.44 4.81
C ARG A 335 18.98 11.11 4.24
N TRP A 336 18.11 10.17 3.87
CA TRP A 336 18.53 8.88 3.36
C TRP A 336 19.27 9.00 2.02
N ILE A 337 18.73 9.79 1.08
CA ILE A 337 19.39 10.07 -0.20
C ILE A 337 20.74 10.78 0.00
N LEU A 338 20.84 11.69 0.97
CA LEU A 338 22.08 12.37 1.32
C LEU A 338 23.14 11.40 1.88
N GLU A 339 22.75 10.57 2.84
CA GLU A 339 23.66 9.71 3.59
C GLU A 339 24.03 8.44 2.82
N ASN A 340 23.05 7.77 2.19
CA ASN A 340 23.21 6.48 1.54
C ASN A 340 22.38 6.38 0.23
N PRO A 341 22.71 7.14 -0.84
CA PRO A 341 21.93 7.15 -2.08
C PRO A 341 21.85 5.79 -2.79
N GLU A 342 22.93 5.00 -2.70
CA GLU A 342 22.98 3.66 -3.28
C GLU A 342 22.00 2.70 -2.56
N ASP A 343 21.93 2.76 -1.23
CA ASP A 343 21.00 1.96 -0.43
C ASP A 343 19.55 2.39 -0.67
N TYR A 344 19.28 3.70 -0.70
CA TYR A 344 17.96 4.23 -1.08
C TYR A 344 17.51 3.70 -2.45
N TYR A 345 18.40 3.68 -3.46
CA TYR A 345 18.10 3.05 -4.75
C TYR A 345 17.73 1.58 -4.58
N TYR A 346 18.52 0.79 -3.84
CA TYR A 346 18.25 -0.65 -3.74
C TYR A 346 16.96 -0.99 -3.00
N GLN A 347 16.68 -0.29 -1.91
CA GLN A 347 15.52 -0.56 -1.05
C GLN A 347 14.22 -0.03 -1.63
N VAL A 348 14.25 1.13 -2.29
CA VAL A 348 13.05 1.81 -2.77
C VAL A 348 12.78 1.54 -4.25
N TRP A 349 13.83 1.51 -5.07
CA TRP A 349 13.70 1.58 -6.53
C TRP A 349 14.18 0.34 -7.29
N HIS A 350 15.02 -0.49 -6.66
CA HIS A 350 15.62 -1.66 -7.30
C HIS A 350 15.05 -2.98 -6.82
N ASN A 351 14.16 -3.03 -5.82
CA ASN A 351 13.75 -4.26 -5.10
C ASN A 351 13.87 -5.50 -5.99
N ARG A 352 15.02 -6.19 -5.86
CA ARG A 352 15.44 -7.21 -6.85
C ARG A 352 14.47 -8.38 -6.86
N TYR A 353 13.75 -8.54 -5.76
CA TYR A 353 12.84 -9.61 -5.51
C TYR A 353 11.46 -9.03 -5.20
N LYS A 354 10.44 -9.57 -5.86
CA LYS A 354 9.02 -9.34 -5.57
C LYS A 354 8.61 -10.09 -4.30
N VAL A 355 9.19 -11.28 -4.09
CA VAL A 355 8.90 -12.12 -2.92
C VAL A 355 10.18 -12.66 -2.28
N SER A 356 10.32 -12.50 -0.96
CA SER A 356 11.25 -13.28 -0.14
C SER A 356 10.54 -14.50 0.43
N VAL A 357 11.02 -15.69 0.10
CA VAL A 357 10.59 -16.95 0.73
C VAL A 357 11.48 -17.21 1.94
N ILE A 358 10.88 -17.33 3.12
CA ILE A 358 11.57 -17.69 4.36
C ILE A 358 11.29 -19.16 4.66
N LEU A 359 12.35 -19.96 4.74
CA LEU A 359 12.28 -21.40 4.89
C LEU A 359 13.10 -21.87 6.11
N PRO A 360 12.49 -22.06 7.30
CA PRO A 360 13.16 -22.71 8.42
C PRO A 360 13.42 -24.19 8.13
N VAL A 361 14.64 -24.67 8.38
CA VAL A 361 15.08 -26.03 8.08
C VAL A 361 15.70 -26.67 9.31
N TYR A 362 15.08 -27.73 9.83
CA TYR A 362 15.65 -28.56 10.90
C TYR A 362 15.34 -30.04 10.65
N ASN A 363 16.36 -30.83 10.32
CA ASN A 363 16.26 -32.29 10.10
C ASN A 363 15.21 -32.70 9.03
N MET A 364 15.32 -32.14 7.83
CA MET A 364 14.36 -32.31 6.72
C MET A 364 14.95 -33.03 5.49
N GLU A 365 16.01 -33.84 5.64
CA GLU A 365 16.73 -34.44 4.51
C GLU A 365 15.83 -35.22 3.53
N ARG A 366 14.74 -35.82 4.04
CA ARG A 366 13.82 -36.65 3.27
C ARG A 366 12.90 -35.86 2.34
N TYR A 367 12.56 -34.64 2.69
CA TYR A 367 11.51 -33.86 2.02
C TYR A 367 12.05 -32.61 1.32
N LEU A 368 13.17 -32.09 1.82
CA LEU A 368 13.73 -30.80 1.43
C LEU A 368 14.03 -30.68 -0.07
N SER A 369 14.45 -31.76 -0.73
CA SER A 369 14.73 -31.72 -2.18
C SER A 369 13.47 -31.39 -2.99
N LYS A 370 12.33 -32.05 -2.68
CA LYS A 370 11.05 -31.79 -3.36
C LYS A 370 10.56 -30.37 -3.09
N CYS A 371 10.67 -29.91 -1.84
CA CYS A 371 10.36 -28.53 -1.44
C CYS A 371 11.13 -27.52 -2.32
N LEU A 372 12.46 -27.64 -2.35
CA LEU A 372 13.33 -26.76 -3.12
C LEU A 372 13.09 -26.86 -4.64
N ASP A 373 12.83 -28.05 -5.17
CA ASP A 373 12.51 -28.23 -6.58
C ASP A 373 11.25 -27.43 -6.97
N THR A 374 10.21 -27.42 -6.14
CA THR A 374 9.00 -26.62 -6.40
C THR A 374 9.22 -25.11 -6.26
N LEU A 375 10.10 -24.68 -5.33
CA LEU A 375 10.46 -23.27 -5.16
C LEU A 375 11.32 -22.75 -6.32
N LEU A 376 12.28 -23.54 -6.79
CA LEU A 376 13.13 -23.14 -7.93
C LEU A 376 12.34 -23.06 -9.24
N ASN A 377 11.29 -23.87 -9.37
CA ASN A 377 10.41 -23.92 -10.54
C ASN A 377 9.24 -22.94 -10.49
N GLN A 378 9.17 -22.05 -9.50
CA GLN A 378 8.15 -20.99 -9.47
C GLN A 378 8.16 -20.17 -10.76
N SER A 379 6.98 -19.87 -11.29
CA SER A 379 6.78 -19.05 -12.49
C SER A 379 7.14 -17.58 -12.26
N LEU A 380 7.05 -17.11 -11.01
CA LEU A 380 7.65 -15.84 -10.58
C LEU A 380 9.16 -16.01 -10.39
N ARG A 381 9.97 -15.35 -11.23
CA ARG A 381 11.44 -15.49 -11.20
C ARG A 381 12.12 -14.54 -10.24
N ASP A 382 11.52 -13.37 -9.99
CA ASP A 382 12.01 -12.31 -9.11
C ASP A 382 11.79 -12.69 -7.63
N ILE A 383 12.39 -13.80 -7.19
CA ILE A 383 12.27 -14.30 -5.81
C ILE A 383 13.65 -14.55 -5.22
N GLU A 384 13.74 -14.42 -3.90
CA GLU A 384 14.85 -14.95 -3.10
C GLU A 384 14.34 -16.01 -2.13
N ILE A 385 15.19 -16.98 -1.81
CA ILE A 385 14.85 -18.09 -0.91
C ILE A 385 15.86 -18.09 0.23
N ILE A 386 15.40 -17.70 1.41
CA ILE A 386 16.21 -17.56 2.62
C ILE A 386 16.00 -18.80 3.48
N CYS A 387 16.92 -19.76 3.33
CA CYS A 387 16.92 -21.01 4.08
C CYS A 387 17.67 -20.82 5.41
N ILE A 388 16.95 -20.96 6.53
CA ILE A 388 17.52 -20.88 7.87
C ILE A 388 17.74 -22.31 8.38
N ASN A 389 18.97 -22.80 8.26
CA ASN A 389 19.36 -24.09 8.85
C ASN A 389 19.48 -23.94 10.37
N ASP A 390 18.48 -24.42 11.09
CA ASP A 390 18.32 -24.30 12.54
C ASP A 390 19.06 -25.43 13.28
N GLY A 391 20.32 -25.65 12.93
CA GLY A 391 21.19 -26.62 13.60
C GLY A 391 20.88 -28.09 13.28
N SER A 392 20.45 -28.39 12.04
CA SER A 392 20.20 -29.76 11.58
C SER A 392 21.38 -30.71 11.85
N LYS A 393 21.06 -31.96 12.16
CA LYS A 393 22.00 -33.07 12.44
C LYS A 393 22.04 -34.13 11.34
N ASP A 394 21.14 -34.02 10.37
CA ASP A 394 21.04 -34.89 9.21
C ASP A 394 21.68 -34.24 7.97
N ASP A 395 21.46 -34.81 6.77
CA ASP A 395 22.04 -34.30 5.52
C ASP A 395 21.36 -33.00 4.98
N SER A 396 20.46 -32.36 5.73
CA SER A 396 19.73 -31.15 5.28
C SER A 396 20.66 -30.02 4.82
N LEU A 397 21.72 -29.73 5.59
CA LEU A 397 22.67 -28.65 5.22
C LEU A 397 23.43 -28.99 3.93
N LYS A 398 23.74 -30.26 3.72
CA LYS A 398 24.42 -30.73 2.51
C LYS A 398 23.50 -30.60 1.29
N ILE A 399 22.21 -30.92 1.45
CA ILE A 399 21.19 -30.69 0.42
C ILE A 399 21.08 -29.19 0.12
N LEU A 400 20.93 -28.32 1.12
CA LEU A 400 20.88 -26.87 0.92
C LEU A 400 22.09 -26.36 0.12
N LYS A 401 23.31 -26.75 0.49
CA LYS A 401 24.54 -26.36 -0.22
C LYS A 401 24.57 -26.83 -1.67
N LYS A 402 24.06 -28.05 -1.95
CA LYS A 402 23.93 -28.59 -3.31
C LYS A 402 22.95 -27.78 -4.16
N TYR A 403 21.88 -27.26 -3.58
CA TYR A 403 20.90 -26.43 -4.29
C TYR A 403 21.41 -24.99 -4.47
N GLN A 404 22.03 -24.41 -3.45
CA GLN A 404 22.64 -23.08 -3.53
C GLN A 404 23.74 -22.98 -4.59
N SER A 405 24.53 -24.05 -4.80
CA SER A 405 25.55 -24.06 -5.86
C SER A 405 24.94 -24.05 -7.27
N LYS A 406 23.67 -24.45 -7.41
CA LYS A 406 22.93 -24.46 -8.68
C LYS A 406 22.12 -23.19 -8.91
N ASP A 407 21.62 -22.57 -7.86
CA ASP A 407 20.76 -21.37 -7.96
C ASP A 407 21.16 -20.30 -6.94
N LYS A 408 21.56 -19.14 -7.45
CA LYS A 408 22.02 -17.99 -6.66
C LYS A 408 20.90 -17.30 -5.87
N ARG A 409 19.63 -17.62 -6.12
CA ARG A 409 18.49 -17.11 -5.36
C ARG A 409 18.42 -17.71 -3.95
N ILE A 410 19.10 -18.84 -3.70
CA ILE A 410 19.14 -19.49 -2.39
C ILE A 410 20.22 -18.87 -1.51
N LYS A 411 19.81 -18.35 -0.34
CA LYS A 411 20.67 -17.87 0.74
C LYS A 411 20.57 -18.86 1.91
N ILE A 412 21.70 -19.34 2.39
CA ILE A 412 21.75 -20.26 3.54
C ILE A 412 22.31 -19.52 4.75
N ILE A 413 21.54 -19.52 5.84
CA ILE A 413 21.96 -18.98 7.13
C ILE A 413 21.98 -20.12 8.13
N ASN A 414 23.07 -20.25 8.89
CA ASN A 414 23.20 -21.29 9.90
C ASN A 414 23.06 -20.69 11.29
N GLN A 415 22.28 -21.34 12.14
CA GLN A 415 22.21 -21.02 13.56
C GLN A 415 22.23 -22.30 14.40
N LYS A 416 22.42 -22.15 15.71
CA LYS A 416 22.13 -23.24 16.66
C LYS A 416 20.62 -23.42 16.73
N ASN A 417 20.17 -24.66 16.97
CA ASN A 417 18.74 -24.97 17.09
C ASN A 417 18.08 -24.09 18.17
N GLN A 418 17.19 -23.21 17.72
CA GLN A 418 16.42 -22.27 18.53
C GLN A 418 14.91 -22.31 18.21
N GLY A 419 14.50 -23.18 17.28
CA GLY A 419 13.11 -23.36 16.88
C GLY A 419 12.68 -22.48 15.70
N ALA A 420 11.57 -22.88 15.08
CA ALA A 420 11.06 -22.28 13.85
C ALA A 420 10.71 -20.78 13.99
N GLY A 421 10.20 -20.34 15.15
CA GLY A 421 9.88 -18.93 15.38
C GLY A 421 11.11 -18.02 15.29
N VAL A 422 12.20 -18.41 15.97
CA VAL A 422 13.48 -17.69 15.90
C VAL A 422 14.05 -17.71 14.49
N ALA A 423 13.99 -18.87 13.82
CA ALA A 423 14.43 -19.00 12.44
C ALA A 423 13.63 -18.08 11.49
N ARG A 424 12.30 -18.03 11.59
CA ARG A 424 11.46 -17.13 10.78
C ARG A 424 11.76 -15.66 11.04
N ASN A 425 11.92 -15.27 12.31
CA ASN A 425 12.35 -13.91 12.67
C ASN A 425 13.69 -13.55 12.03
N LYS A 426 14.68 -14.46 12.06
CA LYS A 426 15.98 -14.23 11.41
C LYS A 426 15.86 -14.12 9.88
N GLY A 427 14.96 -14.90 9.28
CA GLY A 427 14.63 -14.79 7.87
C GLY A 427 14.04 -13.44 7.51
N MET A 428 13.13 -12.90 8.34
CA MET A 428 12.51 -11.58 8.11
C MET A 428 13.54 -10.45 8.14
N GLU A 429 14.49 -10.49 9.08
CA GLU A 429 15.58 -9.50 9.16
C GLU A 429 16.44 -9.43 7.89
N LEU A 430 16.49 -10.51 7.11
CA LEU A 430 17.32 -10.63 5.91
C LEU A 430 16.51 -10.50 4.60
N ALA A 431 15.18 -10.44 4.70
CA ALA A 431 14.29 -10.37 3.56
C ALA A 431 14.35 -8.99 2.90
N THR A 432 14.51 -8.97 1.58
CA THR A 432 14.54 -7.74 0.77
C THR A 432 13.36 -7.63 -0.19
N GLY A 433 12.57 -8.69 -0.34
CA GLY A 433 11.42 -8.74 -1.23
C GLY A 433 10.30 -7.79 -0.81
N GLU A 434 9.52 -7.33 -1.79
CA GLU A 434 8.33 -6.48 -1.52
C GLU A 434 7.32 -7.22 -0.62
N TYR A 435 7.16 -8.51 -0.85
CA TYR A 435 6.33 -9.42 -0.06
C TYR A 435 7.16 -10.55 0.55
N ILE A 436 6.65 -11.16 1.61
CA ILE A 436 7.25 -12.26 2.35
C ILE A 436 6.28 -13.44 2.38
N SER A 437 6.79 -14.64 2.06
CA SER A 437 6.08 -15.91 2.21
C SER A 437 6.85 -16.80 3.20
N PHE A 438 6.16 -17.32 4.22
CA PHE A 438 6.75 -18.22 5.21
C PHE A 438 6.36 -19.65 4.88
N LEU A 439 7.30 -20.50 4.49
CA LEU A 439 6.99 -21.85 4.03
C LEU A 439 7.68 -22.90 4.88
N ASP A 440 7.12 -24.11 4.93
CA ASP A 440 7.69 -25.22 5.70
C ASP A 440 8.48 -26.17 4.79
N ALA A 441 9.62 -26.66 5.29
CA ALA A 441 10.61 -27.40 4.49
C ALA A 441 10.23 -28.86 4.19
N ASP A 442 9.17 -29.38 4.79
CA ASP A 442 8.57 -30.68 4.51
C ASP A 442 7.42 -30.64 3.50
N ASP A 443 6.97 -29.45 3.12
CA ASP A 443 5.89 -29.22 2.16
C ASP A 443 6.41 -29.01 0.74
N PHE A 444 5.47 -28.90 -0.22
CA PHE A 444 5.78 -28.58 -1.61
C PHE A 444 4.65 -27.72 -2.20
N PHE A 445 4.95 -27.00 -3.29
CA PHE A 445 4.14 -25.87 -3.72
C PHE A 445 3.76 -25.95 -5.19
N ASP A 446 2.60 -25.40 -5.54
CA ASP A 446 2.22 -25.19 -6.94
C ASP A 446 3.21 -24.22 -7.61
N VAL A 447 3.58 -24.48 -8.86
CA VAL A 447 4.56 -23.66 -9.61
C VAL A 447 4.10 -22.22 -9.83
N ASN A 448 2.80 -21.93 -9.71
CA ASN A 448 2.26 -20.59 -9.86
C ASN A 448 1.96 -19.89 -8.53
N MET A 449 2.18 -20.55 -7.39
CA MET A 449 1.84 -20.03 -6.06
C MET A 449 2.30 -18.59 -5.84
N LEU A 450 3.60 -18.32 -6.03
CA LEU A 450 4.17 -17.00 -5.76
C LEU A 450 3.73 -15.96 -6.80
N LYS A 451 3.52 -16.36 -8.05
CA LYS A 451 3.08 -15.45 -9.11
C LYS A 451 1.66 -14.99 -8.86
N HIS A 452 0.72 -15.92 -8.69
CA HIS A 452 -0.70 -15.62 -8.51
C HIS A 452 -0.95 -14.87 -7.19
N SER A 453 -0.32 -15.28 -6.09
CA SER A 453 -0.45 -14.56 -4.82
C SER A 453 0.16 -13.15 -4.88
N TYR A 454 1.29 -12.95 -5.57
CA TYR A 454 1.87 -11.62 -5.78
C TYR A 454 0.97 -10.73 -6.64
N GLU A 455 0.52 -11.22 -7.79
CA GLU A 455 -0.37 -10.48 -8.69
C GLU A 455 -1.68 -10.09 -7.99
N LYS A 456 -2.31 -11.03 -7.27
CA LYS A 456 -3.50 -10.75 -6.45
C LYS A 456 -3.22 -9.70 -5.37
N SER A 457 -2.07 -9.79 -4.71
CA SER A 457 -1.68 -8.81 -3.69
C SER A 457 -1.46 -7.42 -4.29
N LYS A 458 -0.84 -7.32 -5.47
CA LYS A 458 -0.59 -6.05 -6.16
C LYS A 458 -1.85 -5.42 -6.70
N GLU A 459 -2.71 -6.20 -7.36
CA GLU A 459 -4.03 -5.78 -7.85
C GLU A 459 -4.84 -5.12 -6.71
N ASN A 460 -4.79 -5.73 -5.53
CA ASN A 460 -5.59 -5.31 -4.39
C ASN A 460 -4.83 -4.38 -3.42
N ASN A 461 -3.57 -4.04 -3.68
CA ASN A 461 -2.66 -3.40 -2.73
C ASN A 461 -2.79 -4.01 -1.31
N ALA A 462 -2.78 -5.33 -1.22
CA ALA A 462 -3.06 -6.06 0.01
C ALA A 462 -1.86 -6.06 0.97
N ASP A 463 -2.15 -5.95 2.26
CA ASP A 463 -1.22 -6.22 3.36
C ASP A 463 -1.01 -7.73 3.52
N ILE A 464 -2.10 -8.50 3.34
CA ILE A 464 -2.11 -9.96 3.44
C ILE A 464 -2.95 -10.52 2.30
N CYS A 465 -2.38 -11.46 1.54
CA CYS A 465 -3.12 -12.33 0.63
C CYS A 465 -3.15 -13.74 1.20
N ILE A 466 -4.33 -14.33 1.31
CA ILE A 466 -4.56 -15.69 1.82
C ILE A 466 -5.01 -16.56 0.66
N PHE A 467 -4.45 -17.76 0.52
CA PHE A 467 -4.82 -18.71 -0.53
C PHE A 467 -5.26 -20.05 0.07
N GLU A 468 -5.93 -20.86 -0.74
CA GLU A 468 -6.36 -22.19 -0.33
C GLU A 468 -5.18 -23.18 -0.32
N ALA A 469 -5.40 -24.36 0.24
CA ALA A 469 -4.35 -25.37 0.35
C ALA A 469 -4.88 -26.78 0.11
N PHE A 470 -3.99 -27.68 -0.26
CA PHE A 470 -4.18 -29.11 -0.27
C PHE A 470 -3.57 -29.75 0.98
N LEU A 471 -4.22 -30.80 1.48
CA LEU A 471 -3.71 -31.69 2.50
C LEU A 471 -3.18 -32.96 1.82
N PHE A 472 -1.86 -33.10 1.75
CA PHE A 472 -1.19 -34.23 1.14
C PHE A 472 -0.89 -35.32 2.18
N ASP A 473 -1.45 -36.52 2.01
CA ASP A 473 -1.18 -37.66 2.88
C ASP A 473 0.12 -38.34 2.48
N ASN A 474 1.13 -38.29 3.37
CA ASN A 474 2.44 -38.87 3.11
C ASN A 474 2.43 -40.41 2.99
N ILE A 475 1.41 -41.10 3.50
CA ILE A 475 1.30 -42.57 3.43
C ILE A 475 0.63 -42.97 2.13
N THR A 476 -0.54 -42.41 1.83
CA THR A 476 -1.33 -42.80 0.64
C THR A 476 -0.87 -42.10 -0.63
N GLN A 477 -0.10 -41.02 -0.51
CA GLN A 477 0.33 -40.13 -1.61
C GLN A 477 -0.83 -39.41 -2.31
N ASN A 478 -2.03 -39.41 -1.72
CA ASN A 478 -3.20 -38.66 -2.19
C ASN A 478 -3.26 -37.27 -1.55
N TYR A 479 -4.07 -36.38 -2.12
CA TYR A 479 -4.35 -35.08 -1.54
C TYR A 479 -5.81 -34.67 -1.69
N ASP A 480 -6.31 -33.92 -0.72
CA ASP A 480 -7.65 -33.33 -0.70
C ASP A 480 -7.56 -31.82 -0.46
N ILE A 481 -8.56 -31.06 -0.91
CA ILE A 481 -8.66 -29.62 -0.59
C ILE A 481 -8.84 -29.45 0.91
N CYS A 482 -8.08 -28.53 1.51
CA CYS A 482 -8.23 -28.12 2.89
C CYS A 482 -9.44 -27.19 3.02
N THR A 483 -10.60 -27.75 3.36
CA THR A 483 -11.85 -26.97 3.45
C THR A 483 -11.96 -26.06 4.67
N PHE A 484 -10.94 -26.05 5.54
CA PHE A 484 -10.99 -25.35 6.81
C PHE A 484 -9.84 -24.36 7.03
N ASN A 485 -8.88 -24.21 6.09
CA ASN A 485 -7.82 -23.20 6.23
C ASN A 485 -8.38 -21.78 6.12
N VAL A 486 -9.38 -21.60 5.24
CA VAL A 486 -10.18 -20.38 5.09
C VAL A 486 -11.65 -20.75 4.89
N LYS A 487 -12.52 -20.33 5.81
CA LYS A 487 -13.98 -20.56 5.72
C LYS A 487 -14.65 -19.38 5.02
N LYS A 488 -14.57 -19.38 3.69
CA LYS A 488 -15.00 -18.26 2.82
C LYS A 488 -16.46 -17.87 3.04
N GLU A 489 -17.32 -18.80 3.39
CA GLU A 489 -18.74 -18.57 3.66
C GLU A 489 -19.01 -17.64 4.85
N PHE A 490 -18.02 -17.46 5.75
CA PHE A 490 -18.09 -16.57 6.90
C PHE A 490 -17.25 -15.29 6.71
N LEU A 491 -16.66 -15.09 5.53
CA LEU A 491 -15.87 -13.90 5.21
C LEU A 491 -16.65 -12.90 4.33
N PRO A 492 -16.27 -11.62 4.35
CA PRO A 492 -16.87 -10.60 3.49
C PRO A 492 -16.73 -10.96 2.00
N LYS A 493 -17.79 -10.73 1.21
CA LYS A 493 -17.78 -10.99 -0.24
C LYS A 493 -16.99 -9.96 -1.06
N GLN A 494 -16.53 -8.89 -0.44
CA GLN A 494 -15.72 -7.85 -1.09
C GLN A 494 -14.30 -8.34 -1.36
N ASN A 495 -13.70 -7.89 -2.47
CA ASN A 495 -12.36 -8.30 -2.90
C ASN A 495 -11.26 -8.00 -1.86
N VAL A 496 -11.42 -6.92 -1.09
CA VAL A 496 -10.50 -6.50 -0.03
C VAL A 496 -11.28 -6.18 1.22
N PHE A 497 -10.91 -6.78 2.34
CA PHE A 497 -11.54 -6.56 3.64
C PHE A 497 -10.50 -6.36 4.74
N ASN A 498 -10.98 -6.06 5.94
CA ASN A 498 -10.16 -6.02 7.16
C ASN A 498 -11.01 -6.55 8.32
N ARG A 499 -10.46 -6.52 9.54
CA ARG A 499 -11.13 -7.04 10.73
C ARG A 499 -12.55 -6.49 10.98
N THR A 500 -12.84 -5.23 10.63
CA THR A 500 -14.14 -4.60 10.93
C THR A 500 -15.24 -5.03 9.96
N HIS A 501 -14.87 -5.65 8.84
CA HIS A 501 -15.81 -6.19 7.88
C HIS A 501 -16.23 -7.62 8.23
N VAL A 502 -15.44 -8.34 9.03
CA VAL A 502 -15.72 -9.74 9.40
C VAL A 502 -16.76 -9.72 10.52
N SER A 503 -18.00 -10.08 10.20
CA SER A 503 -19.13 -10.12 11.14
C SER A 503 -19.15 -11.37 12.03
N SER A 504 -18.15 -12.23 11.91
CA SER A 504 -18.04 -13.52 12.61
C SER A 504 -16.61 -13.73 13.13
N ASN A 505 -16.41 -14.78 13.92
CA ASN A 505 -15.16 -15.00 14.64
C ASN A 505 -13.93 -15.17 13.73
N ILE A 506 -13.13 -14.12 13.62
CA ILE A 506 -11.92 -14.08 12.78
C ILE A 506 -10.91 -15.16 13.17
N PHE A 507 -10.81 -15.51 14.46
CA PHE A 507 -9.89 -16.54 14.96
C PHE A 507 -10.26 -17.95 14.49
N LYS A 508 -11.55 -18.17 14.17
CA LYS A 508 -12.10 -19.47 13.73
C LYS A 508 -12.15 -19.63 12.22
N ASN A 509 -12.32 -18.52 11.50
CA ASN A 509 -12.57 -18.55 10.05
C ASN A 509 -11.30 -18.55 9.20
N ILE A 510 -10.19 -18.06 9.76
CA ILE A 510 -8.88 -18.08 9.12
C ILE A 510 -7.91 -18.80 10.05
N MET A 511 -7.24 -19.83 9.56
CA MET A 511 -6.31 -20.60 10.38
C MET A 511 -5.04 -19.82 10.73
N GLY A 512 -4.61 -19.97 11.99
CA GLY A 512 -3.48 -19.27 12.62
C GLY A 512 -2.08 -19.75 12.22
N TRP A 513 -1.92 -20.26 11.00
CA TRP A 513 -0.61 -20.63 10.42
C TRP A 513 -0.20 -19.66 9.30
N PRO A 514 1.10 -19.54 8.99
CA PRO A 514 1.59 -18.50 8.07
C PRO A 514 1.80 -19.00 6.63
N TRP A 515 1.76 -20.31 6.38
CA TRP A 515 2.22 -20.91 5.12
C TRP A 515 1.23 -20.83 3.96
N ASP A 516 -0.03 -20.52 4.22
CA ASP A 516 -1.07 -20.26 3.21
C ASP A 516 -1.25 -18.76 2.92
N LYS A 517 -0.23 -17.95 3.21
CA LYS A 517 -0.31 -16.49 3.17
C LYS A 517 0.93 -15.86 2.52
N LEU A 518 0.69 -14.71 1.87
CA LEU A 518 1.70 -13.77 1.41
C LEU A 518 1.50 -12.44 2.14
N TYR A 519 2.57 -11.89 2.72
CA TYR A 519 2.53 -10.70 3.56
C TYR A 519 3.33 -9.56 2.96
N LYS A 520 2.81 -8.34 2.94
CA LYS A 520 3.56 -7.16 2.52
C LYS A 520 4.69 -6.88 3.53
N ARG A 521 5.95 -6.79 3.08
CA ARG A 521 7.09 -6.62 3.99
C ARG A 521 6.99 -5.33 4.80
N SER A 522 6.68 -4.22 4.14
CA SER A 522 6.54 -2.91 4.81
C SER A 522 5.44 -2.90 5.87
N PHE A 523 4.40 -3.74 5.72
CA PHE A 523 3.34 -3.91 6.71
C PHE A 523 3.84 -4.66 7.95
N ILE A 524 4.62 -5.74 7.77
CA ILE A 524 5.28 -6.46 8.88
C ILE A 524 6.19 -5.50 9.66
N GLU A 525 7.02 -4.74 8.95
CA GLU A 525 8.00 -3.83 9.53
C GLU A 525 7.35 -2.68 10.32
N SER A 526 6.35 -2.01 9.74
CA SER A 526 5.66 -0.89 10.36
C SER A 526 4.85 -1.27 11.60
N ASN A 527 4.40 -2.53 11.67
CA ASN A 527 3.66 -3.07 12.81
C ASN A 527 4.53 -3.85 13.80
N HIS A 528 5.85 -3.94 13.55
CA HIS A 528 6.82 -4.67 14.37
C HIS A 528 6.39 -6.13 14.67
N LEU A 529 5.81 -6.81 13.68
CA LEU A 529 5.29 -8.18 13.84
C LEU A 529 6.44 -9.19 13.97
N LYS A 530 6.35 -10.09 14.95
CA LYS A 530 7.34 -11.15 15.21
C LYS A 530 6.68 -12.47 15.62
N PHE A 531 7.31 -13.58 15.25
CA PHE A 531 6.98 -14.90 15.77
C PHE A 531 7.45 -15.03 17.22
N GLN A 532 6.69 -15.77 18.04
CA GLN A 532 7.11 -16.03 19.41
C GLN A 532 8.30 -17.00 19.45
N GLU A 533 9.25 -16.75 20.34
CA GLU A 533 10.44 -17.59 20.52
C GLU A 533 10.13 -18.80 21.42
N GLN A 534 9.25 -19.67 20.92
CA GLN A 534 8.79 -20.88 21.62
C GLN A 534 8.77 -22.10 20.69
N ARG A 535 8.83 -23.31 21.28
CA ARG A 535 9.04 -24.56 20.55
C ARG A 535 7.94 -24.87 19.53
N THR A 536 6.66 -24.78 19.94
CA THR A 536 5.50 -25.00 19.08
C THR A 536 4.51 -23.85 19.21
N THR A 537 3.55 -23.74 18.31
CA THR A 537 2.53 -22.67 18.36
C THR A 537 3.15 -21.27 18.30
N ASN A 538 4.37 -21.13 17.75
CA ASN A 538 5.03 -19.83 17.60
C ASN A 538 4.37 -18.94 16.52
N ASP A 539 3.56 -19.55 15.66
CA ASP A 539 2.85 -18.91 14.55
C ASP A 539 1.60 -18.14 15.01
N MET A 540 0.89 -18.67 16.00
CA MET A 540 -0.47 -18.26 16.35
C MET A 540 -0.56 -16.76 16.64
N TYR A 541 0.33 -16.24 17.50
CA TYR A 541 0.38 -14.81 17.82
C TYR A 541 0.68 -13.96 16.59
N PHE A 542 1.70 -14.29 15.81
CA PHE A 542 2.08 -13.54 14.61
C PHE A 542 0.90 -13.45 13.64
N VAL A 543 0.27 -14.58 13.34
CA VAL A 543 -0.79 -14.64 12.33
C VAL A 543 -2.03 -13.87 12.79
N TYR A 544 -2.55 -14.10 13.99
CA TYR A 544 -3.77 -13.41 14.40
C TYR A 544 -3.56 -11.91 14.62
N ILE A 545 -2.44 -11.50 15.20
CA ILE A 545 -2.15 -10.06 15.34
C ILE A 545 -1.93 -9.41 13.97
N SER A 546 -1.35 -10.12 13.00
CA SER A 546 -1.24 -9.62 11.61
C SER A 546 -2.62 -9.43 10.97
N LEU A 547 -3.55 -10.39 11.12
CA LEU A 547 -4.90 -10.29 10.57
C LEU A 547 -5.69 -9.13 11.19
N ILE A 548 -5.48 -8.88 12.48
CA ILE A 548 -6.16 -7.80 13.21
C ILE A 548 -5.59 -6.42 12.84
N LYS A 549 -4.28 -6.31 12.62
CA LYS A 549 -3.65 -5.03 12.23
C LYS A 549 -3.74 -4.72 10.74
N ALA A 550 -3.98 -5.73 9.88
CA ALA A 550 -4.09 -5.53 8.44
C ALA A 550 -5.29 -4.66 8.06
N SER A 551 -5.06 -3.67 7.21
CA SER A 551 -6.10 -2.80 6.66
C SER A 551 -6.66 -3.34 5.35
N ARG A 552 -5.89 -4.18 4.65
CA ARG A 552 -6.25 -4.75 3.34
C ARG A 552 -5.88 -6.23 3.26
N ILE A 553 -6.88 -7.09 3.41
CA ILE A 553 -6.78 -8.54 3.26
C ILE A 553 -7.54 -8.95 2.01
N CYS A 554 -6.93 -9.78 1.16
CA CYS A 554 -7.62 -10.40 0.03
C CYS A 554 -7.51 -11.94 0.08
N ILE A 555 -8.50 -12.61 -0.52
CA ILE A 555 -8.50 -14.06 -0.70
C ILE A 555 -8.19 -14.39 -2.17
N LEU A 556 -7.31 -15.36 -2.37
CA LEU A 556 -7.05 -16.01 -3.65
C LEU A 556 -7.65 -17.42 -3.60
N GLU A 557 -8.72 -17.63 -4.36
CA GLU A 557 -9.49 -18.89 -4.37
C GLU A 557 -8.82 -19.97 -5.23
N GLU A 558 -7.54 -20.24 -4.93
CA GLU A 558 -6.74 -21.27 -5.56
C GLU A 558 -5.97 -22.04 -4.49
N ALA A 559 -5.98 -23.37 -4.58
CA ALA A 559 -5.20 -24.22 -3.70
C ALA A 559 -3.75 -24.32 -4.19
N LEU A 560 -2.82 -23.68 -3.48
CA LEU A 560 -1.46 -23.44 -3.97
C LEU A 560 -0.33 -24.09 -3.14
N VAL A 561 -0.65 -24.60 -1.96
CA VAL A 561 0.28 -25.30 -1.06
C VAL A 561 -0.18 -26.73 -0.86
N TYR A 562 0.77 -27.69 -0.85
CA TYR A 562 0.51 -29.08 -0.49
C TYR A 562 1.11 -29.35 0.89
N GLN A 563 0.32 -29.12 1.93
CA GLN A 563 0.72 -29.38 3.31
C GLN A 563 0.79 -30.89 3.55
N ARG A 564 1.96 -31.38 3.96
CA ARG A 564 2.20 -32.80 4.23
C ARG A 564 1.63 -33.21 5.59
N ARG A 565 0.81 -34.26 5.59
CA ARG A 565 0.27 -34.91 6.80
C ARG A 565 0.86 -36.29 7.00
N ASN A 566 0.70 -36.84 8.20
CA ASN A 566 1.20 -38.17 8.58
C ASN A 566 2.73 -38.30 8.49
N VAL A 567 3.46 -37.24 8.86
CA VAL A 567 4.92 -37.20 8.96
C VAL A 567 5.35 -37.62 10.37
N PRO A 568 6.03 -38.78 10.56
CA PRO A 568 6.39 -39.28 11.89
C PRO A 568 7.30 -38.33 12.69
N THR A 569 8.13 -37.54 12.00
CA THR A 569 9.09 -36.60 12.59
C THR A 569 8.53 -35.20 12.80
N SER A 570 7.23 -34.97 12.52
CA SER A 570 6.62 -33.66 12.69
C SER A 570 6.64 -33.23 14.16
N LEU A 571 6.86 -31.94 14.42
CA LEU A 571 6.74 -31.36 15.77
C LEU A 571 5.37 -31.65 16.41
N SER A 572 4.36 -31.77 15.56
CA SER A 572 2.99 -32.14 15.91
C SER A 572 2.87 -33.54 16.56
N SER A 573 3.85 -34.42 16.35
CA SER A 573 3.92 -35.76 16.94
C SER A 573 4.64 -35.79 18.29
N THR A 574 5.18 -34.65 18.74
CA THR A 574 5.92 -34.51 20.01
C THR A 574 5.39 -33.32 20.82
N ARG A 575 4.07 -33.10 20.77
CA ARG A 575 3.41 -31.97 21.43
C ARG A 575 3.48 -32.06 22.96
N GLU A 576 3.71 -33.25 23.52
CA GLU A 576 3.86 -33.48 24.95
C GLU A 576 5.05 -32.72 25.55
N LEU A 577 6.07 -32.40 24.75
CA LEU A 577 7.25 -31.62 25.16
C LEU A 577 6.98 -30.09 25.23
N SER A 578 5.84 -29.63 24.72
CA SER A 578 5.47 -28.21 24.64
C SER A 578 3.97 -28.01 24.85
N TRP A 579 3.42 -28.78 25.79
CA TRP A 579 2.00 -28.86 26.11
C TRP A 579 1.38 -27.52 26.57
N ASP A 580 2.20 -26.54 26.97
CA ASP A 580 1.80 -25.23 27.46
C ASP A 580 1.98 -24.07 26.45
N CYS A 581 2.69 -24.29 25.33
CA CYS A 581 3.02 -23.22 24.38
C CYS A 581 1.78 -22.55 23.76
N PHE A 582 0.67 -23.29 23.61
CA PHE A 582 -0.57 -22.71 23.09
C PHE A 582 -1.18 -21.69 24.07
N TYR A 583 -1.08 -21.93 25.38
CA TYR A 583 -1.57 -21.02 26.41
C TYR A 583 -0.79 -19.69 26.37
N HIS A 584 0.55 -19.76 26.29
CA HIS A 584 1.39 -18.56 26.20
C HIS A 584 1.10 -17.75 24.93
N ALA A 585 0.77 -18.41 23.82
CA ALA A 585 0.34 -17.73 22.60
C ALA A 585 -1.02 -17.01 22.76
N LEU A 586 -2.01 -17.68 23.35
CA LEU A 586 -3.32 -17.08 23.64
C LEU A 586 -3.20 -15.88 24.59
N MET A 587 -2.39 -16.00 25.65
CA MET A 587 -2.13 -14.89 26.57
C MET A 587 -1.50 -13.70 25.85
N LYS A 588 -0.53 -13.93 24.97
CA LYS A 588 0.08 -12.85 24.18
C LYS A 588 -0.89 -12.17 23.22
N ILE A 589 -1.80 -12.94 22.62
CA ILE A 589 -2.88 -12.38 21.80
C ILE A 589 -3.77 -11.49 22.66
N LYS A 590 -4.27 -11.99 23.80
CA LYS A 590 -5.09 -11.22 24.74
C LYS A 590 -4.40 -9.92 25.18
N GLU A 591 -3.14 -9.99 25.59
CA GLU A 591 -2.34 -8.83 25.99
C GLU A 591 -2.27 -7.77 24.88
N GLU A 592 -2.05 -8.17 23.62
CA GLU A 592 -1.98 -7.24 22.49
C GLU A 592 -3.37 -6.65 22.15
N LEU A 593 -4.45 -7.44 22.24
CA LEU A 593 -5.82 -6.93 22.08
C LEU A 593 -6.16 -5.86 23.12
N ILE A 594 -5.77 -6.09 24.39
CA ILE A 594 -5.95 -5.13 25.49
C ILE A 594 -5.14 -3.87 25.21
N LYS A 595 -3.87 -4.02 24.83
CA LYS A 595 -2.97 -2.91 24.49
C LYS A 595 -3.49 -2.07 23.31
N MET A 596 -4.16 -2.71 22.35
CA MET A 596 -4.82 -2.04 21.23
C MET A 596 -6.18 -1.43 21.59
N ASN A 597 -6.66 -1.61 22.83
CA ASN A 597 -7.96 -1.15 23.31
C ASN A 597 -9.15 -1.69 22.48
N ILE A 598 -9.04 -2.94 22.01
CA ILE A 598 -10.08 -3.63 21.24
C ILE A 598 -10.47 -4.97 21.86
N TYR A 599 -9.92 -5.33 23.02
CA TYR A 599 -10.22 -6.62 23.64
C TYR A 599 -11.71 -6.80 23.92
N ASP A 600 -12.41 -5.77 24.42
CA ASP A 600 -13.83 -5.87 24.71
C ASP A 600 -14.69 -6.11 23.46
N GLU A 601 -14.29 -5.55 22.31
CA GLU A 601 -14.93 -5.79 21.00
C GLU A 601 -14.80 -7.25 20.58
N TYR A 602 -13.65 -7.88 20.84
CA TYR A 602 -13.33 -9.25 20.42
C TYR A 602 -13.39 -10.28 21.53
N LYS A 603 -13.90 -9.92 22.72
CA LYS A 603 -13.79 -10.77 23.90
C LYS A 603 -14.46 -12.12 23.70
N GLN A 604 -15.66 -12.12 23.14
CA GLN A 604 -16.42 -13.35 22.89
C GLN A 604 -15.73 -14.24 21.87
N ASP A 605 -15.25 -13.66 20.77
CA ASP A 605 -14.52 -14.37 19.72
C ASP A 605 -13.24 -15.02 20.26
N PHE A 606 -12.47 -14.24 21.04
CA PHE A 606 -11.25 -14.70 21.68
C PHE A 606 -11.54 -15.83 22.68
N VAL A 607 -12.52 -15.67 23.57
CA VAL A 607 -12.89 -16.67 24.59
C VAL A 607 -13.33 -17.99 23.94
N ASN A 608 -14.15 -17.91 22.89
CA ASN A 608 -14.58 -19.08 22.13
C ASN A 608 -13.37 -19.82 21.51
N TYR A 609 -12.47 -19.09 20.87
CA TYR A 609 -11.27 -19.67 20.27
C TYR A 609 -10.28 -20.22 21.31
N ALA A 610 -10.12 -19.53 22.45
CA ALA A 610 -9.27 -19.95 23.55
C ALA A 610 -9.79 -21.26 24.17
N LEU A 611 -11.10 -21.39 24.38
CA LEU A 611 -11.71 -22.63 24.87
C LEU A 611 -11.48 -23.79 23.90
N VAL A 612 -11.74 -23.60 22.60
CA VAL A 612 -11.50 -24.63 21.57
C VAL A 612 -10.03 -25.06 21.58
N SER A 613 -9.11 -24.10 21.69
CA SER A 613 -7.66 -24.36 21.74
C SER A 613 -7.26 -25.15 23.00
N CYS A 614 -7.82 -24.81 24.17
CA CYS A 614 -7.61 -25.55 25.41
C CYS A 614 -8.09 -26.99 25.29
N LEU A 615 -9.33 -27.19 24.84
CA LEU A 615 -9.96 -28.51 24.74
C LEU A 615 -9.27 -29.39 23.69
N TRP A 616 -8.91 -28.82 22.54
CA TRP A 616 -8.20 -29.58 21.50
C TRP A 616 -6.82 -30.07 21.99
N ASN A 617 -6.05 -29.21 22.67
CA ASN A 617 -4.76 -29.64 23.24
C ASN A 617 -4.98 -30.68 24.35
N PHE A 618 -5.96 -30.47 25.22
CA PHE A 618 -6.29 -31.42 26.28
C PHE A 618 -6.67 -32.81 25.74
N ASN A 619 -7.56 -32.86 24.75
CA ASN A 619 -8.00 -34.11 24.13
C ASN A 619 -6.92 -34.78 23.26
N SER A 620 -5.90 -34.04 22.80
CA SER A 620 -4.85 -34.57 21.92
C SER A 620 -3.59 -35.03 22.67
N LEU A 621 -3.40 -34.60 23.92
CA LEU A 621 -2.21 -34.94 24.71
C LEU A 621 -2.34 -36.32 25.35
N LYS A 622 -1.19 -36.99 25.53
CA LYS A 622 -1.07 -38.24 26.29
C LYS A 622 -0.64 -37.97 27.72
N GLU A 623 -0.82 -38.97 28.59
CA GLU A 623 -0.23 -38.95 29.93
C GLU A 623 1.31 -38.87 29.86
N PRO A 624 1.98 -38.17 30.81
CA PRO A 624 1.41 -37.42 31.95
C PRO A 624 1.04 -35.97 31.62
N SER A 625 1.25 -35.51 30.38
CA SER A 625 1.04 -34.11 29.98
C SER A 625 -0.44 -33.71 29.96
N ALA A 626 -1.34 -34.63 29.60
CA ALA A 626 -2.79 -34.39 29.65
C ALA A 626 -3.26 -34.07 31.09
N ARG A 627 -2.87 -34.88 32.07
CA ARG A 627 -3.11 -34.61 33.50
C ARG A 627 -2.54 -33.26 33.96
N LYS A 628 -1.30 -32.92 33.58
CA LYS A 628 -0.72 -31.60 33.91
C LYS A 628 -1.56 -30.46 33.36
N LEU A 629 -1.99 -30.58 32.10
CA LEU A 629 -2.83 -29.58 31.46
C LEU A 629 -4.20 -29.48 32.15
N PHE A 630 -4.84 -30.59 32.48
CA PHE A 630 -6.10 -30.62 33.23
C PHE A 630 -6.03 -29.77 34.51
N HIS A 631 -5.00 -29.99 35.33
CA HIS A 631 -4.82 -29.23 36.56
C HIS A 631 -4.59 -27.73 36.27
N LYS A 632 -3.78 -27.38 35.26
CA LYS A 632 -3.53 -25.97 34.91
C LYS A 632 -4.76 -25.24 34.38
N LEU A 633 -5.57 -25.90 33.54
CA LEU A 633 -6.84 -25.38 33.05
C LEU A 633 -7.73 -24.95 34.22
N ARG A 634 -7.85 -25.81 35.22
CA ARG A 634 -8.67 -25.57 36.42
C ARG A 634 -8.07 -24.59 37.41
N SER A 635 -6.76 -24.68 37.67
CA SER A 635 -6.09 -23.90 38.72
C SER A 635 -5.91 -22.43 38.35
N GLY A 636 -6.26 -22.01 37.13
CA GLY A 636 -6.27 -20.61 36.76
C GLY A 636 -6.27 -20.29 35.28
N TRP A 637 -5.94 -21.21 34.37
CA TRP A 637 -5.83 -20.85 32.94
C TRP A 637 -7.18 -20.53 32.28
N PHE A 638 -8.27 -21.22 32.65
CA PHE A 638 -9.59 -20.81 32.18
C PHE A 638 -9.96 -19.41 32.68
N SER A 639 -9.61 -19.09 33.93
CA SER A 639 -9.84 -17.76 34.50
C SER A 639 -9.00 -16.69 33.80
N SER A 640 -7.70 -16.91 33.60
CA SER A 640 -6.81 -15.92 32.97
C SER A 640 -7.12 -15.67 31.49
N LEU A 641 -7.77 -16.61 30.82
CA LEU A 641 -8.28 -16.48 29.45
C LEU A 641 -9.71 -15.91 29.38
N ASP A 642 -10.30 -15.51 30.51
CA ASP A 642 -11.70 -15.06 30.64
C ASP A 642 -12.74 -16.09 30.13
N ILE A 643 -12.42 -17.38 30.19
CA ILE A 643 -13.35 -18.45 29.77
C ILE A 643 -14.46 -18.66 30.82
N LEU A 644 -14.19 -18.37 32.09
CA LEU A 644 -15.16 -18.53 33.18
C LEU A 644 -16.10 -17.32 33.30
N GLY A 645 -17.28 -17.53 33.90
CA GLY A 645 -18.25 -16.46 34.18
C GLY A 645 -19.27 -16.21 33.06
N HIS A 646 -19.28 -17.07 32.05
CA HIS A 646 -20.19 -17.00 30.90
C HIS A 646 -21.18 -18.19 30.90
N ASP A 647 -22.40 -17.96 30.39
CA ASP A 647 -23.42 -18.99 30.21
C ASP A 647 -23.25 -19.76 28.90
N GLU A 648 -24.11 -20.75 28.63
CA GLU A 648 -24.04 -21.58 27.41
C GLU A 648 -24.18 -20.75 26.13
N ASP A 649 -25.01 -19.71 26.14
CA ASP A 649 -25.34 -18.91 24.94
C ASP A 649 -24.17 -17.99 24.52
N TYR A 650 -23.22 -17.73 25.43
CA TYR A 650 -21.97 -17.06 25.11
C TYR A 650 -21.06 -17.87 24.18
N PHE A 651 -21.19 -19.20 24.19
CA PHE A 651 -20.34 -20.11 23.44
C PHE A 651 -20.99 -20.55 22.13
N GLU A 652 -20.27 -20.39 21.02
CA GLU A 652 -20.74 -20.79 19.68
C GLU A 652 -20.96 -22.31 19.58
N ASN A 653 -20.24 -23.09 20.38
CA ASN A 653 -20.33 -24.55 20.40
C ASN A 653 -20.72 -25.05 21.79
N LYS A 654 -21.97 -25.49 21.91
CA LYS A 654 -22.55 -26.04 23.15
C LYS A 654 -21.79 -27.28 23.66
N TYR A 655 -21.17 -28.04 22.77
CA TYR A 655 -20.36 -29.21 23.16
C TYR A 655 -19.07 -28.78 23.88
N ASP A 656 -18.45 -27.68 23.46
CA ASP A 656 -17.24 -27.15 24.10
C ASP A 656 -17.57 -26.56 25.47
N TYR A 657 -18.70 -25.83 25.59
CA TYR A 657 -19.21 -25.37 26.89
C TYR A 657 -19.47 -26.53 27.86
N LYS A 658 -20.09 -27.60 27.37
CA LYS A 658 -20.34 -28.79 28.19
C LYS A 658 -19.03 -29.43 28.68
N GLN A 659 -18.03 -29.57 27.81
CA GLN A 659 -16.71 -30.08 28.22
C GLN A 659 -16.04 -29.18 29.26
N LEU A 660 -16.16 -27.86 29.13
CA LEU A 660 -15.72 -26.90 30.16
C LEU A 660 -16.41 -27.19 31.50
N CYS A 661 -17.73 -27.33 31.52
CA CYS A 661 -18.48 -27.67 32.73
C CYS A 661 -18.03 -29.01 33.32
N ASP A 662 -17.86 -30.04 32.49
CA ASP A 662 -17.42 -31.37 32.94
C ASP A 662 -16.01 -31.32 33.56
N ILE A 663 -15.08 -30.55 32.97
CA ILE A 663 -13.73 -30.34 33.52
C ILE A 663 -13.79 -29.61 34.87
N MET A 664 -14.71 -28.64 35.03
CA MET A 664 -14.84 -27.83 36.24
C MET A 664 -15.66 -28.50 37.36
N ALA A 665 -16.54 -29.45 37.03
CA ALA A 665 -17.48 -30.06 37.98
C ALA A 665 -16.83 -31.08 38.94
N LEU A 666 -15.67 -31.63 38.60
CA LEU A 666 -15.00 -32.67 39.39
C LEU A 666 -14.13 -32.07 40.50
N PRO A 667 -13.72 -32.83 41.54
CA PRO A 667 -12.70 -32.39 42.50
C PRO A 667 -11.33 -32.13 41.84
N GLU A 668 -10.51 -31.23 42.39
CA GLU A 668 -9.26 -30.75 41.78
C GLU A 668 -8.20 -31.84 41.57
N ASP A 669 -8.22 -32.87 42.40
CA ASP A 669 -7.27 -33.98 42.39
C ASP A 669 -7.74 -35.19 41.56
N ASP A 670 -8.95 -35.15 40.99
CA ASP A 670 -9.63 -36.35 40.49
C ASP A 670 -9.67 -36.45 38.96
N TYR A 671 -8.50 -36.31 38.31
CA TYR A 671 -8.37 -36.57 36.87
C TYR A 671 -8.77 -38.00 36.49
N ASN A 672 -8.57 -38.97 37.41
CA ASN A 672 -8.98 -40.35 37.17
C ASN A 672 -10.51 -40.48 37.12
N ALA A 673 -11.27 -39.80 37.99
CA ALA A 673 -12.73 -39.76 37.86
C ALA A 673 -13.21 -39.04 36.59
N TYR A 674 -12.50 -38.00 36.12
CA TYR A 674 -12.79 -37.40 34.81
C TYR A 674 -12.61 -38.42 33.68
N TYR A 675 -11.49 -39.14 33.71
CA TYR A 675 -11.17 -40.16 32.73
C TYR A 675 -12.20 -41.31 32.73
N ASP A 676 -12.57 -41.80 33.90
CA ASP A 676 -13.58 -42.86 34.06
C ASP A 676 -14.99 -42.39 33.65
N TYR A 677 -15.34 -41.13 33.92
CA TYR A 677 -16.58 -40.50 33.45
C TYR A 677 -16.65 -40.47 31.91
N GLN A 678 -15.55 -40.11 31.25
CA GLN A 678 -15.49 -40.07 29.78
C GLN A 678 -15.62 -41.47 29.16
N ILE A 679 -14.98 -42.48 29.76
CA ILE A 679 -15.11 -43.88 29.32
C ILE A 679 -16.56 -44.37 29.48
N ASN A 680 -17.23 -44.01 30.57
CA ASN A 680 -18.61 -44.43 30.84
C ASN A 680 -19.65 -43.72 29.94
N LEU A 681 -19.47 -42.44 29.62
CA LEU A 681 -20.29 -41.74 28.64
C LEU A 681 -20.23 -42.41 27.27
N TRP A 682 -19.02 -42.81 26.84
CA TRP A 682 -18.82 -43.56 25.60
C TRP A 682 -19.55 -44.91 25.61
N LYS A 683 -19.44 -45.68 26.70
CA LYS A 683 -20.09 -47.00 26.84
C LYS A 683 -21.62 -46.94 26.88
N THR A 684 -22.20 -45.88 27.46
CA THR A 684 -23.65 -45.82 27.75
C THR A 684 -24.49 -45.14 26.68
N LYS A 685 -23.94 -44.18 25.92
CA LYS A 685 -24.73 -43.37 24.97
C LYS A 685 -24.50 -43.69 23.50
N GLY A 686 -23.53 -44.55 23.16
CA GLY A 686 -23.22 -44.87 21.77
C GLY A 686 -22.87 -43.64 20.92
N ASP A 687 -22.43 -42.55 21.57
CA ASP A 687 -22.22 -41.26 20.93
C ASP A 687 -20.89 -41.29 20.16
N TYR A 688 -20.99 -41.43 18.84
CA TYR A 688 -19.86 -41.64 17.93
C TYR A 688 -18.83 -40.49 17.94
N ASN A 689 -19.20 -39.31 18.45
CA ASN A 689 -18.30 -38.16 18.59
C ASN A 689 -17.21 -38.35 19.67
N TYR A 690 -17.36 -39.33 20.56
CA TYR A 690 -16.35 -39.69 21.56
C TYR A 690 -15.25 -40.66 21.07
N ARG A 691 -15.33 -41.14 19.81
CA ARG A 691 -14.36 -42.12 19.25
C ARG A 691 -12.93 -41.59 19.13
N HIS A 692 -12.68 -40.28 19.12
CA HIS A 692 -11.32 -39.77 18.96
C HIS A 692 -10.45 -39.87 20.23
N ASN A 693 -11.06 -39.96 21.41
CA ASN A 693 -10.33 -39.96 22.69
C ASN A 693 -9.83 -41.34 23.15
N ILE A 694 -10.14 -42.44 22.44
CA ILE A 694 -9.89 -43.82 22.91
C ILE A 694 -9.07 -44.65 21.90
N LYS A 695 -8.36 -44.04 20.95
CA LYS A 695 -7.59 -44.80 19.94
C LYS A 695 -6.30 -45.47 20.45
N ASN A 696 -5.89 -45.26 21.70
CA ASN A 696 -4.55 -45.65 22.19
C ASN A 696 -4.55 -46.47 23.51
N ILE A 697 -5.53 -47.35 23.74
CA ILE A 697 -5.54 -48.18 24.96
C ILE A 697 -5.30 -49.66 24.61
N PRO A 698 -4.25 -50.32 25.14
CA PRO A 698 -4.20 -51.78 25.20
C PRO A 698 -5.26 -52.25 26.20
N ILE A 699 -6.28 -52.93 25.70
CA ILE A 699 -7.37 -53.47 26.51
C ILE A 699 -6.88 -54.78 27.13
N ASP A 700 -6.63 -54.78 28.45
CA ASP A 700 -6.60 -56.00 29.25
C ASP A 700 -7.79 -55.93 30.21
N ILE A 701 -8.91 -56.56 29.82
CA ILE A 701 -10.13 -56.61 30.63
C ILE A 701 -10.04 -57.87 31.47
N ASN A 702 -9.83 -57.72 32.77
CA ASN A 702 -10.24 -58.73 33.73
C ASN A 702 -11.57 -58.30 34.37
N GLU A 703 -12.53 -59.22 34.31
CA GLU A 703 -13.84 -59.14 34.92
C GLU A 703 -13.71 -59.09 36.44
N HIS A 704 -13.96 -57.94 37.07
CA HIS A 704 -14.58 -57.82 38.39
C HIS A 704 -14.81 -56.34 38.72
N GLU A 705 -16.08 -55.96 38.88
CA GLU A 705 -16.63 -54.91 39.77
C GLU A 705 -17.87 -54.25 39.14
N GLN A 706 -18.98 -55.00 39.12
CA GLN A 706 -20.33 -54.47 38.91
C GLN A 706 -20.93 -53.81 40.17
N LEU A 707 -20.14 -53.61 41.23
CA LEU A 707 -20.62 -53.14 42.54
C LEU A 707 -20.46 -51.63 42.79
N THR A 708 -19.85 -50.87 41.89
CA THR A 708 -19.61 -49.41 42.06
C THR A 708 -20.66 -48.50 41.39
N VAL A 709 -21.56 -49.05 40.57
CA VAL A 709 -22.51 -48.26 39.76
C VAL A 709 -23.53 -47.51 40.62
N ASN A 710 -24.07 -48.14 41.67
CA ASN A 710 -25.08 -47.50 42.50
C ASN A 710 -24.49 -46.43 43.44
N GLU A 711 -23.28 -46.66 43.98
CA GLU A 711 -22.57 -45.67 44.80
C GLU A 711 -22.16 -44.44 43.98
N MET A 712 -21.79 -44.64 42.71
CA MET A 712 -21.48 -43.55 41.79
C MET A 712 -22.73 -42.76 41.34
N ILE A 713 -23.89 -43.42 41.15
CA ILE A 713 -25.17 -42.74 40.86
C ILE A 713 -25.59 -41.86 42.04
N SER A 714 -25.48 -42.34 43.28
CA SER A 714 -25.78 -41.54 44.47
C SER A 714 -24.83 -40.35 44.63
N LYS A 715 -23.54 -40.49 44.27
CA LYS A 715 -22.60 -39.36 44.21
C LYS A 715 -22.99 -38.35 43.11
N LEU A 716 -23.40 -38.81 41.93
CA LEU A 716 -23.83 -37.95 40.81
C LEU A 716 -25.10 -37.16 41.12
N GLU A 717 -26.06 -37.74 41.84
CA GLU A 717 -27.25 -37.03 42.32
C GLU A 717 -26.88 -35.98 43.37
N TRP A 718 -25.93 -36.29 44.25
CA TRP A 718 -25.39 -35.32 45.21
C TRP A 718 -24.72 -34.12 44.51
N TYR A 719 -23.89 -34.36 43.48
CA TYR A 719 -23.26 -33.29 42.70
C TYR A 719 -24.27 -32.45 41.89
N ARG A 720 -25.29 -33.07 41.28
CA ARG A 720 -26.38 -32.35 40.61
C ARG A 720 -27.16 -31.46 41.56
N ASN A 721 -27.39 -31.91 42.79
CA ASN A 721 -28.05 -31.11 43.83
C ASN A 721 -27.15 -29.95 44.29
N LYS A 722 -25.83 -30.17 44.43
CA LYS A 722 -24.85 -29.10 44.73
C LYS A 722 -24.78 -28.03 43.64
N LEU A 723 -24.84 -28.42 42.36
CA LEU A 723 -24.93 -27.51 41.21
C LEU A 723 -26.21 -26.68 41.21
N ASN A 724 -27.34 -27.26 41.64
CA ASN A 724 -28.60 -26.54 41.77
C ASN A 724 -28.63 -25.59 42.98
N GLU A 725 -27.89 -25.90 44.07
CA GLU A 725 -27.69 -24.98 45.20
C GLU A 725 -26.83 -23.77 44.80
N MET A 726 -25.76 -23.98 44.03
CA MET A 726 -24.89 -22.90 43.54
C MET A 726 -25.63 -21.96 42.57
N LYS A 727 -26.62 -22.46 41.81
CA LYS A 727 -27.49 -21.64 40.96
C LYS A 727 -28.50 -20.75 41.72
N LYS A 728 -28.70 -20.96 43.02
CA LYS A 728 -29.64 -20.18 43.85
C LYS A 728 -28.97 -19.10 44.71
N GLY A 729 -27.64 -18.95 44.62
CA GLY A 729 -26.85 -18.02 45.41
C GLY A 729 -26.01 -17.03 44.59
N ILE A 730 -26.44 -16.71 43.36
CA ILE A 730 -25.91 -15.62 42.53
C ILE A 730 -27.08 -14.71 42.17
#